data_AF-A0A6C1S3T5-F1
#
_entry.id   AF-A0A6C1S3T5-F1
#
_cell.length_a   1.000
_cell.length_b   1.000
_cell.length_c   1.000
_cell.angle_alpha   90.00
_cell.angle_beta   90.00
_cell.angle_gamma   90.00
#
_symmetry.space_group_name_H-M   'P 1'
#
loop_
_entity.id
_entity.type
_entity.pdbx_description
1 polymer ?
#
loop_
_entity_poly.entity_id
_entity_poly.type
_entity_poly.pdbx_seq_one_letter_code
_entity_poly.pdbx_strand_id
1 'polypeptide(L)'
;MHYFYVLQNRNRVKRELFLLLFFVILVPAAMPADQAVHYTQSYILEKPYLPGVRGYSGDRQHARAGDYADPVRARVVDRDGNPVVGIPVIFEVVGYPSGGGDYRIDNRMVPTDTGGIAGVNFRLGSSGGEYQLIARIRSADEENVQLYTLFAREPDWLVFLFVGLVGGLALFLLGMEVMSRGMLRSAGDKMRTILSNLTNNRLSAMGLGAFVTMVIQSSSATNVMLVSFVNAGLMKFRQTIGIILGAAVGTTVTAQLIAFKLTDYALVFVALGFALHSFSNREKVSNIGEAVMGFGILFFGMHIMSDAMFPLRSFDPFIQLLLRLENPLLGILVGTLFTALIQSSSAFVGIMIILGTQGLISLEASIPLLFGSNIGTAVTAMIASVKADREARKVALAVTLFKVFGVLLFIWWIKPFASVIETISPGGPAGADEMAVLAEVMPRQIANAHTVYNVFVALLILPFTISLAKFVEWIMPVKKRAELPAFKVNYLDESMLKTPVMALSLAKKETMRMGEVVHEMVTSILAVFIYKNSAAMKVIAQREEKVDFLRDQINAYLLKINRAGTMEERANETFQILYTVKELELIADVVSGPIHKKADYWIASGYNFSPEGKAELEEYHQKTCRQLKRALEVFRELDMEKAAEMKKKYKEYRMMSFEMARLHYERMQQEAEDTLMSSKTHLELMAMLRNINSHATNIARILLQWHDHTPDD
;
A
#
# COMPACT_ATOMS: atom_id res chain seq x y z
N MET A 1 -19.72 -10.21 30.81
CA MET A 1 -20.25 -11.61 30.82
C MET A 1 -19.38 -12.59 30.03
N HIS A 2 -18.78 -12.23 28.88
CA HIS A 2 -17.92 -13.15 28.11
C HIS A 2 -16.61 -13.56 28.82
N TYR A 3 -16.03 -12.67 29.63
CA TYR A 3 -14.85 -12.98 30.46
C TYR A 3 -15.09 -14.09 31.49
N PHE A 4 -16.34 -14.25 31.97
CA PHE A 4 -16.74 -15.35 32.86
C PHE A 4 -16.94 -16.67 32.09
N TYR A 5 -17.28 -16.60 30.80
CA TYR A 5 -17.46 -17.78 29.94
C TYR A 5 -16.12 -18.46 29.61
N VAL A 6 -15.06 -17.67 29.41
CA VAL A 6 -13.70 -18.18 29.15
C VAL A 6 -13.07 -18.82 30.40
N LEU A 7 -13.36 -18.27 31.61
CA LEU A 7 -12.93 -18.88 32.87
C LEU A 7 -13.61 -20.22 33.16
N GLN A 8 -14.83 -20.44 32.67
CA GLN A 8 -15.55 -21.72 32.82
C GLN A 8 -14.86 -22.89 32.08
N ASN A 9 -14.12 -22.62 30.99
CA ASN A 9 -13.43 -23.65 30.22
C ASN A 9 -12.15 -24.19 30.88
N ARG A 10 -11.59 -23.52 31.90
CA ARG A 10 -10.35 -23.98 32.57
C ARG A 10 -10.57 -25.11 33.59
N ASN A 11 -11.81 -25.47 33.93
CA ASN A 11 -12.14 -26.54 34.90
C ASN A 11 -12.79 -27.78 34.26
N ARG A 12 -12.49 -28.05 32.99
CA ARG A 12 -13.14 -29.08 32.17
C ARG A 12 -12.95 -30.51 32.68
N VAL A 13 -11.72 -30.87 33.07
CA VAL A 13 -11.39 -32.22 33.59
C VAL A 13 -12.11 -32.51 34.92
N LYS A 14 -12.24 -31.53 35.82
CA LYS A 14 -12.96 -31.70 37.09
C LYS A 14 -14.46 -31.88 36.89
N ARG A 15 -15.03 -31.23 35.87
CA ARG A 15 -16.46 -31.32 35.55
C ARG A 15 -16.81 -32.63 34.84
N GLU A 16 -15.97 -33.10 33.91
CA GLU A 16 -16.13 -34.41 33.27
C GLU A 16 -16.01 -35.56 34.30
N LEU A 17 -15.02 -35.49 35.20
CA LEU A 17 -14.86 -36.47 36.29
C LEU A 17 -16.05 -36.43 37.26
N PHE A 18 -16.55 -35.25 37.60
CA PHE A 18 -17.72 -35.06 38.46
C PHE A 18 -19.00 -35.61 37.82
N LEU A 19 -19.24 -35.38 36.53
CA LEU A 19 -20.43 -35.90 35.83
C LEU A 19 -20.37 -37.43 35.67
N LEU A 20 -19.20 -37.99 35.37
CA LEU A 20 -18.98 -39.44 35.37
C LEU A 20 -19.26 -40.05 36.74
N LEU A 21 -18.71 -39.48 37.82
CA LEU A 21 -18.96 -39.93 39.20
C LEU A 21 -20.42 -39.73 39.63
N PHE A 22 -21.07 -38.64 39.22
CA PHE A 22 -22.45 -38.31 39.59
C PHE A 22 -23.47 -39.27 38.96
N PHE A 23 -23.28 -39.67 37.70
CA PHE A 23 -24.20 -40.60 37.03
C PHE A 23 -24.00 -42.06 37.44
N VAL A 24 -22.76 -42.48 37.73
CA VAL A 24 -22.45 -43.83 38.26
C VAL A 24 -23.12 -44.08 39.63
N ILE A 25 -23.42 -43.01 40.39
CA ILE A 25 -23.94 -43.11 41.77
C ILE A 25 -25.47 -42.93 41.86
N LEU A 26 -26.14 -42.23 40.92
CA LEU A 26 -27.51 -41.72 41.14
C LEU A 26 -28.60 -42.16 40.14
N VAL A 27 -28.32 -43.03 39.15
CA VAL A 27 -29.35 -43.51 38.20
C VAL A 27 -29.62 -45.03 38.27
N PRO A 28 -30.17 -45.56 39.38
CA PRO A 28 -30.88 -46.84 39.35
C PRO A 28 -32.40 -46.60 39.41
N ALA A 29 -33.02 -46.09 38.33
CA ALA A 29 -34.48 -46.17 38.21
C ALA A 29 -34.96 -46.00 36.75
N ALA A 30 -35.94 -46.84 36.38
CA ALA A 30 -36.78 -46.82 35.17
C ALA A 30 -36.23 -47.46 33.87
N MET A 31 -36.25 -48.80 33.83
CA MET A 31 -36.61 -49.55 32.61
C MET A 31 -37.58 -50.68 32.96
N PRO A 32 -38.60 -50.96 32.13
CA PRO A 32 -39.51 -52.10 32.32
C PRO A 32 -38.74 -53.43 32.27
N ALA A 33 -39.11 -54.36 33.15
CA ALA A 33 -38.36 -55.56 33.50
C ALA A 33 -38.26 -56.66 32.41
N ASP A 34 -38.73 -56.40 31.19
CA ASP A 34 -38.95 -57.46 30.17
C ASP A 34 -37.84 -57.55 29.10
N GLN A 35 -36.70 -56.89 29.29
CA GLN A 35 -35.55 -56.93 28.36
C GLN A 35 -34.18 -57.02 29.07
N ALA A 36 -34.12 -57.55 30.29
CA ALA A 36 -32.85 -57.76 30.99
C ALA A 36 -32.19 -59.07 30.53
N VAL A 37 -31.36 -59.00 29.49
CA VAL A 37 -30.42 -60.08 29.16
C VAL A 37 -29.32 -60.08 30.22
N HIS A 38 -29.22 -61.16 31.00
CA HIS A 38 -28.14 -61.34 31.98
C HIS A 38 -26.85 -61.72 31.26
N TYR A 39 -25.94 -60.77 31.10
CA TYR A 39 -24.61 -61.01 30.55
C TYR A 39 -23.64 -61.45 31.65
N THR A 40 -23.15 -62.69 31.56
CA THR A 40 -22.17 -63.29 32.49
C THR A 40 -20.72 -62.99 32.14
N GLN A 41 -20.47 -62.25 31.04
CA GLN A 41 -19.13 -61.86 30.59
C GLN A 41 -18.88 -60.36 30.82
N SER A 42 -17.65 -60.03 31.21
CA SER A 42 -17.18 -58.65 31.41
C SER A 42 -16.82 -58.03 30.05
N TYR A 43 -17.59 -57.04 29.60
CA TYR A 43 -17.38 -56.31 28.35
C TYR A 43 -16.73 -54.95 28.57
N ILE A 44 -15.97 -54.49 27.58
CA ILE A 44 -15.33 -53.16 27.56
C ILE A 44 -16.05 -52.27 26.54
N LEU A 45 -16.49 -51.08 26.99
CA LEU A 45 -17.06 -50.05 26.13
C LEU A 45 -15.99 -49.01 25.79
N GLU A 46 -15.70 -48.83 24.51
CA GLU A 46 -14.69 -47.90 24.02
C GLU A 46 -15.23 -47.00 22.90
N LYS A 47 -14.51 -45.92 22.61
CA LYS A 47 -14.77 -45.06 21.45
C LYS A 47 -14.09 -45.67 20.21
N PRO A 48 -14.83 -46.02 19.15
CA PRO A 48 -14.25 -46.66 17.98
C PRO A 48 -13.31 -45.70 17.23
N TYR A 49 -12.21 -46.25 16.74
CA TYR A 49 -11.24 -45.55 15.89
C TYR A 49 -11.16 -46.26 14.54
N LEU A 50 -11.19 -45.46 13.46
CA LEU A 50 -10.98 -45.96 12.10
C LEU A 50 -9.80 -45.20 11.47
N PRO A 51 -8.71 -45.89 11.08
CA PRO A 51 -7.56 -45.24 10.46
C PRO A 51 -7.97 -44.42 9.24
N GLY A 52 -7.50 -43.17 9.16
CA GLY A 52 -7.79 -42.25 8.06
C GLY A 52 -9.13 -41.50 8.17
N VAL A 53 -9.98 -41.79 9.17
CA VAL A 53 -11.26 -41.09 9.38
C VAL A 53 -11.24 -40.34 10.71
N ARG A 54 -11.12 -39.01 10.63
CA ARG A 54 -11.10 -38.13 11.82
C ARG A 54 -12.48 -38.09 12.47
N GLY A 55 -12.54 -38.31 13.78
CA GLY A 55 -13.79 -38.23 14.54
C GLY A 55 -14.78 -39.37 14.28
N TYR A 56 -14.31 -40.56 13.87
CA TYR A 56 -15.17 -41.71 13.55
C TYR A 56 -16.17 -42.08 14.67
N SER A 57 -15.78 -41.92 15.94
CA SER A 57 -16.66 -42.12 17.10
C SER A 57 -17.80 -41.10 17.22
N GLY A 58 -17.75 -39.98 16.49
CA GLY A 58 -18.65 -38.84 16.67
C GLY A 58 -18.41 -38.07 17.97
N ASP A 59 -17.33 -38.35 18.72
CA ASP A 59 -16.95 -37.55 19.88
C ASP A 59 -16.24 -36.25 19.46
N ARG A 60 -16.48 -35.17 20.21
CA ARG A 60 -15.92 -33.82 19.99
C ARG A 60 -16.22 -33.24 18.60
N GLN A 61 -17.32 -33.67 18.00
CA GLN A 61 -17.77 -33.17 16.70
C GLN A 61 -18.47 -31.82 16.80
N HIS A 62 -18.58 -31.13 15.67
CA HIS A 62 -19.24 -29.83 15.55
C HIS A 62 -20.26 -29.84 14.43
N ALA A 63 -21.49 -29.43 14.73
CA ALA A 63 -22.55 -29.24 13.74
C ALA A 63 -23.31 -27.93 14.02
N ARG A 64 -24.18 -27.50 13.11
CA ARG A 64 -25.01 -26.31 13.31
C ARG A 64 -26.12 -26.65 14.30
N ALA A 65 -26.48 -25.69 15.15
CA ALA A 65 -27.65 -25.81 16.00
C ALA A 65 -28.90 -26.09 15.13
N GLY A 66 -29.70 -27.06 15.54
CA GLY A 66 -30.88 -27.53 14.80
C GLY A 66 -30.62 -28.56 13.70
N ASP A 67 -29.36 -28.86 13.35
CA ASP A 67 -28.99 -29.86 12.34
C ASP A 67 -28.66 -31.22 12.98
N TYR A 68 -28.64 -32.27 12.15
CA TYR A 68 -28.10 -33.57 12.54
C TYR A 68 -26.57 -33.52 12.59
N ALA A 69 -26.02 -34.03 13.68
CA ALA A 69 -24.60 -34.29 13.84
C ALA A 69 -24.22 -35.62 13.16
N ASP A 70 -22.93 -35.84 12.91
CA ASP A 70 -22.44 -37.15 12.51
C ASP A 70 -22.82 -38.21 13.56
N PRO A 71 -23.05 -39.48 13.18
CA PRO A 71 -23.49 -40.49 14.11
C PRO A 71 -22.49 -40.67 15.27
N VAL A 72 -22.99 -40.66 16.49
CA VAL A 72 -22.21 -41.00 17.69
C VAL A 72 -22.12 -42.52 17.77
N ARG A 73 -20.90 -43.05 17.79
CA ARG A 73 -20.62 -44.49 17.72
C ARG A 73 -19.86 -44.94 18.96
N ALA A 74 -20.29 -46.05 19.53
CA ALA A 74 -19.61 -46.75 20.62
C ALA A 74 -19.27 -48.18 20.19
N ARG A 75 -18.18 -48.75 20.69
CA ARG A 75 -17.75 -50.12 20.38
C ARG A 75 -17.68 -50.96 21.64
N VAL A 76 -18.22 -52.17 21.56
CA VAL A 76 -18.19 -53.16 22.64
C VAL A 76 -17.26 -54.29 22.25
N VAL A 77 -16.29 -54.57 23.12
CA VAL A 77 -15.33 -55.67 22.96
C VAL A 77 -15.32 -56.58 24.19
N ASP A 78 -14.88 -57.82 24.00
CA ASP A 78 -14.56 -58.72 25.11
C ASP A 78 -13.19 -58.36 25.74
N ARG A 79 -12.77 -59.12 26.76
CA ARG A 79 -11.48 -58.91 27.43
C ARG A 79 -10.26 -59.10 26.53
N ASP A 80 -10.41 -59.83 25.43
CA ASP A 80 -9.35 -60.09 24.45
C ASP A 80 -9.36 -59.07 23.30
N GLY A 81 -10.27 -58.09 23.32
CA GLY A 81 -10.39 -57.03 22.33
C GLY A 81 -11.22 -57.41 21.09
N ASN A 82 -11.88 -58.56 21.09
CA ASN A 82 -12.73 -59.00 19.98
C ASN A 82 -14.09 -58.28 20.02
N PRO A 83 -14.64 -57.87 18.86
CA PRO A 83 -15.95 -57.22 18.80
C PRO A 83 -17.09 -58.15 19.22
N VAL A 84 -18.01 -57.64 20.05
CA VAL A 84 -19.17 -58.41 20.54
C VAL A 84 -20.45 -57.90 19.87
N VAL A 85 -21.18 -58.81 19.23
CA VAL A 85 -22.39 -58.53 18.45
C VAL A 85 -23.64 -58.62 19.31
N GLY A 86 -24.63 -57.75 19.07
CA GLY A 86 -25.95 -57.81 19.69
C GLY A 86 -26.06 -57.24 21.10
N ILE A 87 -25.02 -56.60 21.63
CA ILE A 87 -25.06 -55.95 22.94
C ILE A 87 -25.80 -54.61 22.81
N PRO A 88 -26.90 -54.37 23.55
CA PRO A 88 -27.61 -53.10 23.51
C PRO A 88 -26.80 -51.99 24.20
N VAL A 89 -26.43 -50.98 23.43
CA VAL A 89 -25.82 -49.75 23.93
C VAL A 89 -26.90 -48.68 24.10
N ILE A 90 -26.96 -48.08 25.28
CA ILE A 90 -27.92 -47.02 25.61
C ILE A 90 -27.23 -45.67 25.49
N PHE A 91 -27.82 -44.76 24.70
CA PHE A 91 -27.37 -43.38 24.52
C PHE A 91 -28.30 -42.41 25.24
N GLU A 92 -27.74 -41.58 26.13
CA GLU A 92 -28.50 -40.62 26.94
C GLU A 92 -27.83 -39.24 26.93
N VAL A 93 -28.63 -38.18 26.87
CA VAL A 93 -28.12 -36.81 26.99
C VAL A 93 -28.05 -36.43 28.46
N VAL A 94 -26.86 -36.05 28.92
CA VAL A 94 -26.58 -35.67 30.31
C VAL A 94 -26.37 -34.18 30.49
N GLY A 95 -26.17 -33.44 29.40
CA GLY A 95 -26.02 -31.98 29.43
C GLY A 95 -26.32 -31.35 28.07
N TYR A 96 -26.87 -30.14 28.09
CA TYR A 96 -27.15 -29.33 26.90
C TYR A 96 -27.12 -27.85 27.29
N PRO A 97 -26.90 -26.93 26.34
CA PRO A 97 -26.87 -25.50 26.63
C PRO A 97 -28.26 -24.96 26.97
N SER A 98 -28.32 -23.86 27.72
CA SER A 98 -29.57 -23.16 28.02
C SER A 98 -30.32 -22.82 26.72
N GLY A 99 -31.57 -23.28 26.60
CA GLY A 99 -32.38 -23.10 25.39
C GLY A 99 -32.25 -24.22 24.35
N GLY A 100 -31.30 -25.16 24.50
CA GLY A 100 -31.06 -26.28 23.58
C GLY A 100 -31.83 -27.57 23.90
N GLY A 101 -32.92 -27.49 24.64
CA GLY A 101 -33.68 -28.66 25.11
C GLY A 101 -34.52 -29.37 24.03
N ASP A 102 -34.58 -28.81 22.83
CA ASP A 102 -35.30 -29.30 21.67
C ASP A 102 -34.50 -30.29 20.80
N TYR A 103 -33.39 -30.81 21.33
CA TYR A 103 -32.59 -31.86 20.69
C TYR A 103 -33.40 -33.13 20.43
N ARG A 104 -32.96 -33.97 19.48
CA ARG A 104 -33.57 -35.27 19.19
C ARG A 104 -32.52 -36.36 19.07
N ILE A 105 -32.87 -37.56 19.54
CA ILE A 105 -32.06 -38.77 19.37
C ILE A 105 -32.97 -39.82 18.76
N ASP A 106 -32.58 -40.37 17.61
CA ASP A 106 -33.49 -41.20 16.80
C ASP A 106 -33.80 -42.53 17.50
N ASN A 107 -32.78 -43.18 18.09
CA ASN A 107 -32.96 -44.40 18.86
C ASN A 107 -32.01 -44.42 20.07
N ARG A 108 -32.57 -44.45 21.28
CA ARG A 108 -31.80 -44.43 22.53
C ARG A 108 -31.12 -45.76 22.86
N MET A 109 -31.54 -46.86 22.24
CA MET A 109 -30.96 -48.18 22.48
C MET A 109 -30.67 -48.86 21.15
N VAL A 110 -29.38 -49.07 20.86
CA VAL A 110 -28.93 -49.62 19.59
C VAL A 110 -28.08 -50.87 19.88
N PRO A 111 -28.44 -52.05 19.37
CA PRO A 111 -27.60 -53.25 19.50
C PRO A 111 -26.34 -53.13 18.63
N THR A 112 -25.22 -53.67 19.11
CA THR A 112 -23.97 -53.68 18.35
C THR A 112 -24.04 -54.55 17.11
N ASP A 113 -23.40 -54.10 16.03
CA ASP A 113 -23.26 -54.82 14.76
C ASP A 113 -22.14 -55.89 14.78
N THR A 114 -21.83 -56.47 13.62
CA THR A 114 -20.75 -57.48 13.47
C THR A 114 -19.36 -56.95 13.81
N GLY A 115 -19.15 -55.64 13.79
CA GLY A 115 -17.91 -54.97 14.21
C GLY A 115 -17.92 -54.58 15.69
N GLY A 116 -18.96 -54.95 16.44
CA GLY A 116 -19.18 -54.57 17.82
C GLY A 116 -19.59 -53.11 17.98
N ILE A 117 -20.06 -52.44 16.92
CA ILE A 117 -20.33 -51.00 16.91
C ILE A 117 -21.84 -50.76 17.04
N ALA A 118 -22.22 -49.85 17.93
CA ALA A 118 -23.56 -49.28 18.01
C ALA A 118 -23.48 -47.78 17.68
N GLY A 119 -24.31 -47.29 16.77
CA GLY A 119 -24.31 -45.90 16.30
C GLY A 119 -25.68 -45.24 16.42
N VAL A 120 -25.72 -43.98 16.86
CA VAL A 120 -26.95 -43.21 16.97
C VAL A 120 -26.85 -41.88 16.23
N ASN A 121 -27.91 -41.51 15.53
CA ASN A 121 -28.06 -40.18 14.95
C ASN A 121 -28.59 -39.21 16.02
N PHE A 122 -27.94 -38.05 16.11
CA PHE A 122 -28.28 -37.03 17.09
C PHE A 122 -28.52 -35.70 16.39
N ARG A 123 -29.71 -35.12 16.59
CA ARG A 123 -30.05 -33.78 16.15
C ARG A 123 -29.84 -32.80 17.30
N LEU A 124 -28.97 -31.81 17.07
CA LEU A 124 -28.70 -30.77 18.04
C LEU A 124 -29.94 -29.88 18.23
N GLY A 125 -30.10 -29.34 19.44
CA GLY A 125 -31.12 -28.33 19.70
C GLY A 125 -30.84 -27.02 18.97
N SER A 126 -31.80 -26.09 18.99
CA SER A 126 -31.75 -24.80 18.29
C SER A 126 -30.76 -23.80 18.89
N SER A 127 -30.29 -24.03 20.11
CA SER A 127 -29.28 -23.17 20.75
C SER A 127 -27.86 -23.71 20.55
N GLY A 128 -26.92 -22.79 20.30
CA GLY A 128 -25.50 -23.12 20.25
C GLY A 128 -24.93 -23.50 21.63
N GLY A 129 -23.87 -24.30 21.65
CA GLY A 129 -23.18 -24.71 22.87
C GLY A 129 -22.85 -26.20 22.95
N GLU A 130 -22.51 -26.65 24.15
CA GLU A 130 -22.03 -28.00 24.42
C GLU A 130 -23.19 -28.96 24.77
N TYR A 131 -23.34 -30.01 23.98
CA TYR A 131 -24.24 -31.14 24.24
C TYR A 131 -23.41 -32.33 24.68
N GLN A 132 -23.75 -32.90 25.82
CA GLN A 132 -23.04 -34.02 26.42
C GLN A 132 -23.94 -35.25 26.37
N LEU A 133 -23.47 -36.30 25.72
CA LEU A 133 -24.10 -37.61 25.66
C LEU A 133 -23.26 -38.64 26.42
N ILE A 134 -23.89 -39.62 27.03
CA ILE A 134 -23.22 -40.83 27.48
C ILE A 134 -23.68 -42.01 26.63
N ALA A 135 -22.77 -42.94 26.35
CA ALA A 135 -23.10 -44.29 25.93
C ALA A 135 -22.82 -45.24 27.09
N ARG A 136 -23.75 -46.14 27.40
CA ARG A 136 -23.60 -47.12 28.48
C ARG A 136 -24.09 -48.51 28.07
N ILE A 137 -23.47 -49.54 28.64
CA ILE A 137 -23.92 -50.93 28.57
C ILE A 137 -24.23 -51.43 29.99
N ARG A 138 -25.22 -52.32 30.13
CA ARG A 138 -25.51 -52.97 31.42
C ARG A 138 -24.71 -54.28 31.49
N SER A 139 -23.70 -54.32 32.37
CA SER A 139 -22.92 -55.52 32.72
C SER A 139 -23.13 -55.86 34.19
N ALA A 140 -22.91 -57.13 34.57
CA ALA A 140 -23.23 -57.64 35.90
C ALA A 140 -22.39 -57.03 37.05
N ASP A 141 -21.19 -56.48 36.78
CA ASP A 141 -20.26 -56.07 37.84
C ASP A 141 -19.69 -54.63 37.76
N GLU A 142 -19.94 -53.83 36.71
CA GLU A 142 -19.53 -52.42 36.66
C GLU A 142 -20.26 -51.67 35.52
N GLU A 143 -20.62 -50.39 35.72
CA GLU A 143 -21.16 -49.54 34.65
C GLU A 143 -20.04 -49.11 33.70
N ASN A 144 -20.06 -49.63 32.48
CA ASN A 144 -19.15 -49.19 31.43
C ASN A 144 -19.76 -48.01 30.68
N VAL A 145 -19.23 -46.80 30.93
CA VAL A 145 -19.79 -45.53 30.43
C VAL A 145 -18.75 -44.76 29.64
N GLN A 146 -19.12 -44.25 28.48
CA GLN A 146 -18.32 -43.35 27.66
C GLN A 146 -19.03 -42.01 27.48
N LEU A 147 -18.38 -40.91 27.84
CA LEU A 147 -18.88 -39.56 27.64
C LEU A 147 -18.50 -39.05 26.25
N TYR A 148 -19.47 -38.48 25.54
CA TYR A 148 -19.34 -37.85 24.24
C TYR A 148 -19.73 -36.38 24.36
N THR A 149 -18.95 -35.51 23.73
CA THR A 149 -19.23 -34.07 23.67
C THR A 149 -19.49 -33.66 22.23
N LEU A 150 -20.61 -33.00 21.96
CA LEU A 150 -20.92 -32.39 20.67
C LEU A 150 -21.06 -30.88 20.84
N PHE A 151 -20.67 -30.14 19.81
CA PHE A 151 -20.71 -28.68 19.83
C PHE A 151 -21.65 -28.15 18.75
N ALA A 152 -22.74 -27.51 19.16
CA ALA A 152 -23.62 -26.78 18.26
C ALA A 152 -23.08 -25.37 18.01
N ARG A 153 -22.88 -25.01 16.73
CA ARG A 153 -22.63 -23.63 16.30
C ARG A 153 -23.95 -22.88 16.21
N GLU A 154 -23.96 -21.64 16.72
CA GLU A 154 -25.11 -20.73 16.55
C GLU A 154 -25.54 -20.63 15.09
N PRO A 155 -26.84 -20.55 14.76
CA PRO A 155 -27.31 -20.50 13.37
C PRO A 155 -26.71 -19.34 12.56
N ASP A 156 -26.42 -18.22 13.23
CA ASP A 156 -25.91 -16.98 12.63
C ASP A 156 -24.40 -16.80 12.78
N TRP A 157 -23.66 -17.86 13.13
CA TRP A 157 -22.22 -17.78 13.38
C TRP A 157 -21.42 -17.20 12.20
N LEU A 158 -21.87 -17.40 10.96
CA LEU A 158 -21.26 -16.81 9.76
C LEU A 158 -21.37 -15.28 9.72
N VAL A 159 -22.50 -14.73 10.20
CA VAL A 159 -22.70 -13.28 10.30
C VAL A 159 -21.74 -12.72 11.34
N PHE A 160 -21.65 -13.35 12.51
CA PHE A 160 -20.70 -12.96 13.56
C PHE A 160 -19.24 -13.08 13.11
N LEU A 161 -18.90 -14.14 12.35
CA LEU A 161 -17.59 -14.29 11.73
C LEU A 161 -17.27 -13.11 10.81
N PHE A 162 -18.16 -12.79 9.87
CA PHE A 162 -17.92 -11.73 8.89
C PHE A 162 -17.85 -10.34 9.55
N VAL A 163 -18.84 -10.00 10.39
CA VAL A 163 -18.90 -8.71 11.08
C VAL A 163 -17.73 -8.56 12.06
N GLY A 164 -17.40 -9.62 12.82
CA GLY A 164 -16.27 -9.62 13.74
C GLY A 164 -14.93 -9.51 13.02
N LEU A 165 -14.74 -10.20 11.89
CA LEU A 165 -13.52 -10.10 11.10
C LEU A 165 -13.36 -8.70 10.48
N VAL A 166 -14.39 -8.18 9.81
CA VAL A 166 -14.33 -6.86 9.15
C VAL A 166 -14.26 -5.74 10.18
N GLY A 167 -15.10 -5.77 11.21
CA GLY A 167 -15.12 -4.77 12.28
C GLY A 167 -13.84 -4.79 13.13
N GLY A 168 -13.36 -5.98 13.48
CA GLY A 168 -12.09 -6.17 14.19
C GLY A 168 -10.89 -5.71 13.34
N LEU A 169 -10.89 -6.00 12.03
CA LEU A 169 -9.87 -5.49 11.10
C LEU A 169 -9.93 -3.97 10.97
N ALA A 170 -11.12 -3.38 10.89
CA ALA A 170 -11.28 -1.92 10.84
C ALA A 170 -10.73 -1.25 12.10
N LEU A 171 -11.04 -1.79 13.28
CA LEU A 171 -10.47 -1.33 14.55
C LEU A 171 -8.95 -1.54 14.60
N PHE A 172 -8.45 -2.66 14.11
CA PHE A 172 -7.03 -2.93 14.03
C PHE A 172 -6.28 -1.89 13.17
N LEU A 173 -6.81 -1.60 11.98
CA LEU A 173 -6.25 -0.60 11.06
C LEU A 173 -6.36 0.82 11.65
N LEU A 174 -7.49 1.17 12.26
CA LEU A 174 -7.67 2.43 12.96
C LEU A 174 -6.68 2.59 14.11
N GLY A 175 -6.47 1.53 14.90
CA GLY A 175 -5.48 1.51 15.98
C GLY A 175 -4.07 1.75 15.46
N MET A 176 -3.69 1.12 14.33
CA MET A 176 -2.42 1.39 13.67
C MET A 176 -2.29 2.84 13.19
N GLU A 177 -3.35 3.42 12.61
CA GLU A 177 -3.34 4.81 12.15
C GLU A 177 -3.17 5.79 13.33
N VAL A 178 -4.00 5.65 14.36
CA VAL A 178 -3.95 6.49 15.58
C VAL A 178 -2.58 6.36 16.25
N MET A 179 -2.06 5.14 16.36
CA MET A 179 -0.73 4.88 16.92
C MET A 179 0.36 5.60 16.11
N SER A 180 0.35 5.46 14.78
CA SER A 180 1.34 6.08 13.90
C SER A 180 1.28 7.61 13.97
N ARG A 181 0.09 8.21 13.99
CA ARG A 181 -0.07 9.67 14.15
C ARG A 181 0.49 10.15 15.48
N GLY A 182 0.20 9.46 16.58
CA GLY A 182 0.75 9.79 17.89
C GLY A 182 2.28 9.70 17.93
N MET A 183 2.86 8.65 17.34
CA MET A 183 4.32 8.49 17.23
C MET A 183 4.97 9.57 16.35
N LEU A 184 4.35 9.91 15.21
CA LEU A 184 4.79 10.97 14.31
C LEU A 184 4.78 12.34 14.98
N ARG A 185 3.66 12.70 15.65
CA ARG A 185 3.53 13.97 16.39
C ARG A 185 4.48 14.05 17.58
N SER A 186 4.71 12.93 18.27
CA SER A 186 5.68 12.85 19.35
C SER A 186 7.13 13.04 18.86
N ALA A 187 7.44 12.64 17.62
CA ALA A 187 8.77 12.85 17.02
C ALA A 187 9.02 14.34 16.67
N GLY A 188 7.98 15.10 16.32
CA GLY A 188 8.03 16.55 16.09
C GLY A 188 9.05 16.99 15.03
N ASP A 189 9.73 18.11 15.26
CA ASP A 189 10.73 18.69 14.34
C ASP A 189 11.94 17.78 14.04
N LYS A 190 12.18 16.75 14.87
CA LYS A 190 13.25 15.78 14.61
C LYS A 190 13.02 15.05 13.28
N MET A 191 11.77 14.84 12.87
CA MET A 191 11.48 14.24 11.57
C MET A 191 11.99 15.11 10.42
N ARG A 192 11.91 16.44 10.55
CA ARG A 192 12.42 17.40 9.57
C ARG A 192 13.95 17.36 9.48
N THR A 193 14.65 17.25 10.62
CA THR A 193 16.11 17.10 10.68
C THR A 193 16.59 15.74 10.15
N ILE A 194 15.83 14.68 10.41
CA ILE A 194 16.09 13.33 9.92
C ILE A 194 15.93 13.27 8.38
N LEU A 195 14.93 13.96 7.85
CA LEU A 195 14.71 14.11 6.40
C LEU A 195 15.71 15.10 5.76
N SER A 196 16.21 16.11 6.47
CA SER A 196 17.22 17.04 5.94
C SER A 196 18.62 16.45 5.84
N ASN A 197 18.92 15.45 6.68
CA ASN A 197 20.19 14.73 6.71
C ASN A 197 20.16 13.47 5.83
N LEU A 198 19.45 13.49 4.69
CA LEU A 198 19.41 12.39 3.72
C LEU A 198 20.85 12.01 3.31
N THR A 199 21.28 10.83 3.74
CA THR A 199 22.70 10.49 3.86
C THR A 199 23.31 9.97 2.55
N ASN A 200 24.61 10.20 2.36
CA ASN A 200 25.41 9.61 1.28
C ASN A 200 25.93 8.19 1.61
N ASN A 201 25.64 7.65 2.80
CA ASN A 201 26.11 6.33 3.24
C ASN A 201 24.96 5.31 3.30
N ARG A 202 25.15 4.15 2.68
CA ARG A 202 24.15 3.06 2.59
C ARG A 202 23.69 2.52 3.95
N LEU A 203 24.57 2.45 4.95
CA LEU A 203 24.22 1.96 6.29
C LEU A 203 23.26 2.91 7.01
N SER A 204 23.57 4.21 6.97
CA SER A 204 22.69 5.21 7.59
C SER A 204 21.39 5.39 6.80
N ALA A 205 21.41 5.21 5.48
CA ALA A 205 20.17 5.17 4.68
C ALA A 205 19.27 3.98 5.06
N MET A 206 19.85 2.79 5.32
CA MET A 206 19.10 1.64 5.84
C MET A 206 18.56 1.91 7.24
N GLY A 207 19.37 2.44 8.15
CA GLY A 207 18.91 2.83 9.49
C GLY A 207 17.77 3.86 9.44
N LEU A 208 17.88 4.85 8.55
CA LEU A 208 16.85 5.86 8.31
C LEU A 208 15.54 5.22 7.83
N GLY A 209 15.59 4.36 6.82
CA GLY A 209 14.41 3.67 6.30
C GLY A 209 13.72 2.79 7.34
N ALA A 210 14.51 2.09 8.16
CA ALA A 210 14.00 1.28 9.25
C ALA A 210 13.32 2.14 10.31
N PHE A 211 13.93 3.25 10.70
CA PHE A 211 13.37 4.19 11.66
C PHE A 211 12.07 4.83 11.15
N VAL A 212 12.09 5.40 9.95
CA VAL A 212 10.92 6.04 9.32
C VAL A 212 9.77 5.04 9.22
N THR A 213 10.05 3.81 8.77
CA THR A 213 9.00 2.80 8.62
C THR A 213 8.51 2.25 9.96
N MET A 214 9.36 2.17 10.99
CA MET A 214 8.92 1.82 12.35
C MET A 214 7.97 2.88 12.92
N VAL A 215 8.21 4.16 12.67
CA VAL A 215 7.36 5.26 13.15
C VAL A 215 6.07 5.38 12.33
N ILE A 216 6.17 5.30 11.00
CA ILE A 216 5.02 5.36 10.09
C ILE A 216 4.23 4.04 10.09
N GLN A 217 4.86 2.93 10.50
CA GLN A 217 4.33 1.57 10.51
C GLN A 217 3.91 1.03 9.12
N SER A 218 4.34 1.69 8.04
CA SER A 218 4.00 1.32 6.66
C SER A 218 5.18 1.49 5.71
N SER A 219 5.79 0.38 5.28
CA SER A 219 6.82 0.41 4.24
C SER A 219 6.26 0.81 2.89
N SER A 220 5.01 0.48 2.59
CA SER A 220 4.32 0.94 1.38
C SER A 220 4.28 2.46 1.32
N ALA A 221 3.90 3.13 2.43
CA ALA A 221 3.92 4.59 2.50
C ALA A 221 5.34 5.17 2.34
N THR A 222 6.33 4.56 2.99
CA THR A 222 7.75 4.95 2.82
C THR A 222 8.19 4.84 1.37
N ASN A 223 7.86 3.74 0.68
CA ASN A 223 8.24 3.52 -0.72
C ASN A 223 7.54 4.50 -1.67
N VAL A 224 6.26 4.80 -1.44
CA VAL A 224 5.52 5.82 -2.21
C VAL A 224 6.15 7.20 -2.01
N MET A 225 6.53 7.55 -0.79
CA MET A 225 7.24 8.80 -0.50
C MET A 225 8.58 8.88 -1.26
N LEU A 226 9.34 7.79 -1.32
CA LEU A 226 10.59 7.75 -2.08
C LEU A 226 10.37 7.94 -3.59
N VAL A 227 9.33 7.31 -4.16
CA VAL A 227 8.91 7.54 -5.55
C VAL A 227 8.61 9.03 -5.76
N SER A 228 7.82 9.64 -4.87
CA SER A 228 7.46 11.07 -4.94
C SER A 228 8.67 12.01 -4.82
N PHE A 229 9.63 11.72 -3.94
CA PHE A 229 10.84 12.54 -3.79
C PHE A 229 11.79 12.46 -4.97
N VAL A 230 11.92 11.28 -5.60
CA VAL A 230 12.69 11.16 -6.84
C VAL A 230 11.97 11.87 -7.98
N ASN A 231 10.65 11.74 -8.09
CA ASN A 231 9.85 12.42 -9.10
C ASN A 231 9.91 13.96 -8.98
N ALA A 232 10.04 14.47 -7.75
CA ALA A 232 10.19 15.90 -7.47
C ALA A 232 11.64 16.40 -7.63
N GLY A 233 12.59 15.55 -8.03
CA GLY A 233 14.01 15.91 -8.15
C GLY A 233 14.72 16.20 -6.82
N LEU A 234 14.05 15.97 -5.69
CA LEU A 234 14.59 16.21 -4.35
C LEU A 234 15.63 15.16 -3.94
N MET A 235 15.61 14.00 -4.60
CA MET A 235 16.45 12.86 -4.27
C MET A 235 16.84 12.07 -5.53
N LYS A 236 18.06 11.51 -5.55
CA LYS A 236 18.49 10.60 -6.63
C LYS A 236 17.99 9.19 -6.37
N PHE A 237 17.60 8.46 -7.41
CA PHE A 237 17.20 7.05 -7.35
C PHE A 237 18.17 6.20 -6.49
N ARG A 238 19.48 6.32 -6.71
CA ARG A 238 20.50 5.51 -5.99
C ARG A 238 20.45 5.68 -4.47
N GLN A 239 20.09 6.86 -3.97
CA GLN A 239 19.98 7.12 -2.53
C GLN A 239 18.78 6.37 -1.92
N THR A 240 17.76 6.03 -2.72
CA THR A 240 16.52 5.39 -2.23
C THR A 240 16.74 3.93 -1.84
N ILE A 241 17.68 3.23 -2.48
CA ILE A 241 17.88 1.80 -2.29
C ILE A 241 18.18 1.46 -0.84
N GLY A 242 19.07 2.21 -0.17
CA GLY A 242 19.35 2.01 1.24
C GLY A 242 18.11 2.16 2.11
N ILE A 243 17.30 3.20 1.84
CA ILE A 243 16.06 3.48 2.58
C ILE A 243 15.01 2.37 2.33
N ILE A 244 14.90 1.84 1.12
CA ILE A 244 14.02 0.70 0.79
C ILE A 244 14.38 -0.53 1.62
N LEU A 245 15.67 -0.87 1.70
CA LEU A 245 16.14 -2.00 2.54
C LEU A 245 15.79 -1.77 4.01
N GLY A 246 16.00 -0.55 4.48
CA GLY A 246 15.62 -0.12 5.83
C GLY A 246 14.14 -0.30 6.09
N ALA A 247 13.29 0.15 5.16
CA ALA A 247 11.85 0.07 5.29
C ALA A 247 11.35 -1.36 5.44
N ALA A 248 11.96 -2.32 4.74
CA ALA A 248 11.65 -3.74 4.90
C ALA A 248 11.95 -4.22 6.34
N VAL A 249 13.10 -3.82 6.90
CA VAL A 249 13.46 -4.12 8.30
C VAL A 249 12.50 -3.46 9.28
N GLY A 250 12.17 -2.17 9.09
CA GLY A 250 11.29 -1.42 9.97
C GLY A 250 9.87 -2.01 10.07
N THR A 251 9.35 -2.56 8.97
CA THR A 251 8.02 -3.21 8.93
C THR A 251 7.90 -4.38 9.90
N THR A 252 9.03 -4.99 10.28
CA THR A 252 9.02 -6.16 11.16
C THR A 252 8.71 -5.83 12.62
N VAL A 253 8.88 -4.56 13.03
CA VAL A 253 8.56 -4.10 14.38
C VAL A 253 7.08 -4.29 14.69
N THR A 254 6.19 -4.02 13.74
CA THR A 254 4.74 -4.20 13.94
C THR A 254 4.38 -5.66 14.25
N ALA A 255 4.97 -6.61 13.51
CA ALA A 255 4.74 -8.04 13.75
C ALA A 255 5.25 -8.48 15.12
N GLN A 256 6.42 -7.97 15.53
CA GLN A 256 6.98 -8.25 16.85
C GLN A 256 6.11 -7.71 17.98
N LEU A 257 5.58 -6.48 17.84
CA LEU A 257 4.65 -5.90 18.80
C LEU A 257 3.40 -6.78 18.95
N ILE A 258 2.78 -7.19 17.83
CA ILE A 258 1.58 -8.03 17.82
C ILE A 258 1.83 -9.39 18.51
N ALA A 259 3.01 -9.99 18.31
CA ALA A 259 3.35 -11.29 18.87
C ALA A 259 3.51 -11.33 20.41
N PHE A 260 3.51 -10.19 21.11
CA PHE A 260 3.54 -10.15 22.58
C PHE A 260 2.24 -10.60 23.27
N LYS A 261 1.17 -10.93 22.52
CA LYS A 261 -0.13 -11.36 23.08
C LYS A 261 -0.70 -10.42 24.15
N LEU A 262 -0.60 -9.11 23.90
CA LEU A 262 -1.11 -8.08 24.81
C LEU A 262 -2.63 -7.84 24.68
N THR A 263 -3.35 -8.77 24.03
CA THR A 263 -4.80 -8.69 23.83
C THR A 263 -5.56 -8.55 25.14
N ASP A 264 -5.13 -9.25 26.19
CA ASP A 264 -5.79 -9.23 27.50
C ASP A 264 -5.68 -7.86 28.19
N TYR A 265 -4.66 -7.08 27.84
CA TYR A 265 -4.41 -5.74 28.38
C TYR A 265 -4.87 -4.62 27.44
N ALA A 266 -5.50 -4.95 26.31
CA ALA A 266 -5.88 -3.98 25.28
C ALA A 266 -6.66 -2.79 25.85
N LEU A 267 -7.71 -3.07 26.64
CA LEU A 267 -8.57 -2.05 27.24
C LEU A 267 -7.84 -1.19 28.28
N VAL A 268 -6.83 -1.73 28.96
CA VAL A 268 -5.97 -0.96 29.88
C VAL A 268 -5.18 0.08 29.10
N PHE A 269 -4.58 -0.30 27.96
CA PHE A 269 -3.88 0.64 27.09
C PHE A 269 -4.83 1.67 26.46
N VAL A 270 -6.05 1.28 26.09
CA VAL A 270 -7.08 2.24 25.61
C VAL A 270 -7.39 3.27 26.70
N ALA A 271 -7.71 2.82 27.91
CA ALA A 271 -8.06 3.70 29.02
C ALA A 271 -6.90 4.63 29.42
N LEU A 272 -5.69 4.08 29.56
CA LEU A 272 -4.49 4.85 29.89
C LEU A 272 -4.14 5.85 28.79
N GLY A 273 -4.13 5.40 27.53
CA GLY A 273 -3.84 6.25 26.38
C GLY A 273 -4.86 7.39 26.24
N PHE A 274 -6.15 7.09 26.37
CA PHE A 274 -7.22 8.09 26.36
C PHE A 274 -7.05 9.11 27.50
N ALA A 275 -6.72 8.65 28.71
CA ALA A 275 -6.49 9.54 29.85
C ALA A 275 -5.28 10.46 29.64
N LEU A 276 -4.15 9.92 29.17
CA LEU A 276 -2.96 10.70 28.82
C LEU A 276 -3.22 11.69 27.68
N HIS A 277 -3.99 11.28 26.68
CA HIS A 277 -4.34 12.11 25.52
C HIS A 277 -5.26 13.27 25.91
N SER A 278 -6.31 12.99 26.67
CA SER A 278 -7.43 13.91 26.91
C SER A 278 -7.21 14.83 28.11
N PHE A 279 -6.48 14.39 29.14
CA PHE A 279 -6.31 15.16 30.38
C PHE A 279 -4.92 15.80 30.54
N SER A 280 -3.97 15.52 29.65
CA SER A 280 -2.63 16.11 29.74
C SER A 280 -2.55 17.46 29.02
N ASN A 281 -2.11 18.49 29.74
CA ASN A 281 -1.83 19.82 29.16
C ASN A 281 -0.50 19.88 28.40
N ARG A 282 0.33 18.82 28.43
CA ARG A 282 1.61 18.77 27.72
C ARG A 282 1.45 18.06 26.39
N GLU A 283 1.65 18.77 25.29
CA GLU A 283 1.49 18.26 23.92
C GLU A 283 2.23 16.93 23.68
N LYS A 284 3.49 16.83 24.12
CA LYS A 284 4.27 15.58 24.01
C LYS A 284 3.61 14.39 24.72
N VAL A 285 3.05 14.61 25.91
CA VAL A 285 2.39 13.55 26.68
C VAL A 285 1.06 13.18 26.04
N SER A 286 0.32 14.17 25.52
CA SER A 286 -0.92 13.92 24.78
C SER A 286 -0.68 13.11 23.50
N ASN A 287 0.40 13.39 22.77
CA ASN A 287 0.81 12.64 21.57
C ASN A 287 1.24 11.20 21.90
N ILE A 288 1.97 11.00 23.01
CA ILE A 288 2.27 9.65 23.53
C ILE A 288 0.98 8.94 23.96
N GLY A 289 0.03 9.67 24.56
CA GLY A 289 -1.30 9.16 24.89
C GLY A 289 -2.07 8.67 23.67
N GLU A 290 -2.06 9.44 22.57
CA GLU A 290 -2.63 9.03 21.28
C GLU A 290 -1.95 7.73 20.77
N ALA A 291 -0.63 7.64 20.88
CA ALA A 291 0.11 6.44 20.49
C ALA A 291 -0.30 5.19 21.29
N VAL A 292 -0.36 5.32 22.63
CA VAL A 292 -0.75 4.25 23.55
C VAL A 292 -2.23 3.85 23.39
N MET A 293 -3.11 4.83 23.13
CA MET A 293 -4.52 4.58 22.85
C MET A 293 -4.69 3.78 21.56
N GLY A 294 -4.02 4.20 20.48
CA GLY A 294 -4.01 3.49 19.21
C GLY A 294 -3.48 2.07 19.33
N PHE A 295 -2.42 1.87 20.13
CA PHE A 295 -1.92 0.55 20.49
C PHE A 295 -3.00 -0.31 21.18
N GLY A 296 -3.72 0.22 22.17
CA GLY A 296 -4.82 -0.50 22.81
C GLY A 296 -5.96 -0.86 21.84
N ILE A 297 -6.38 0.07 20.98
CA ILE A 297 -7.43 -0.15 19.97
C ILE A 297 -7.01 -1.25 18.99
N LEU A 298 -5.74 -1.25 18.56
CA LEU A 298 -5.16 -2.25 17.69
C LEU A 298 -5.32 -3.66 18.29
N PHE A 299 -4.90 -3.86 19.55
CA PHE A 299 -5.03 -5.16 20.22
C PHE A 299 -6.48 -5.54 20.47
N PHE A 300 -7.37 -4.58 20.75
CA PHE A 300 -8.79 -4.85 20.91
C PHE A 300 -9.43 -5.32 19.58
N GLY A 301 -9.04 -4.72 18.45
CA GLY A 301 -9.43 -5.21 17.13
C GLY A 301 -8.96 -6.65 16.87
N MET A 302 -7.73 -7.00 17.27
CA MET A 302 -7.24 -8.38 17.18
C MET A 302 -8.01 -9.36 18.06
N HIS A 303 -8.41 -8.94 19.27
CA HIS A 303 -9.24 -9.75 20.14
C HIS A 303 -10.60 -10.07 19.48
N ILE A 304 -11.27 -9.07 18.91
CA ILE A 304 -12.54 -9.27 18.19
C ILE A 304 -12.36 -10.23 17.00
N MET A 305 -11.30 -10.06 16.20
CA MET A 305 -11.02 -10.98 15.09
C MET A 305 -10.74 -12.40 15.59
N SER A 306 -9.97 -12.54 16.65
CA SER A 306 -9.64 -13.84 17.27
C SER A 306 -10.89 -14.58 17.73
N ASP A 307 -11.81 -13.89 18.42
CA ASP A 307 -13.06 -14.46 18.89
C ASP A 307 -13.99 -14.85 17.72
N ALA A 308 -14.09 -13.98 16.71
CA ALA A 308 -14.89 -14.23 15.51
C ALA A 308 -14.40 -15.47 14.72
N MET A 309 -13.09 -15.72 14.71
CA MET A 309 -12.47 -16.84 14.00
C MET A 309 -12.47 -18.15 14.81
N PHE A 310 -12.82 -18.12 16.10
CA PHE A 310 -12.81 -19.31 16.96
C PHE A 310 -13.60 -20.51 16.39
N PRO A 311 -14.81 -20.34 15.83
CA PRO A 311 -15.59 -21.46 15.25
C PRO A 311 -14.92 -22.15 14.05
N LEU A 312 -13.97 -21.49 13.39
CA LEU A 312 -13.27 -22.04 12.22
C LEU A 312 -12.32 -23.19 12.58
N ARG A 313 -11.91 -23.32 13.85
CA ARG A 313 -11.04 -24.42 14.33
C ARG A 313 -11.62 -25.81 14.12
N SER A 314 -12.94 -25.90 13.95
CA SER A 314 -13.63 -27.16 13.71
C SER A 314 -14.40 -27.19 12.40
N PHE A 315 -14.29 -26.16 11.56
CA PHE A 315 -15.01 -26.08 10.29
C PHE A 315 -14.18 -26.73 9.18
N ASP A 316 -14.50 -27.98 8.86
CA ASP A 316 -13.69 -28.82 7.95
C ASP A 316 -13.36 -28.17 6.60
N PRO A 317 -14.30 -27.51 5.88
CA PRO A 317 -13.99 -26.86 4.60
C PRO A 317 -12.88 -25.80 4.72
N PHE A 318 -12.83 -25.10 5.86
CA PHE A 318 -11.80 -24.09 6.11
C PHE A 318 -10.46 -24.73 6.47
N ILE A 319 -10.45 -25.80 7.26
CA ILE A 319 -9.22 -26.55 7.58
C ILE A 319 -8.62 -27.12 6.29
N GLN A 320 -9.43 -27.73 5.43
CA GLN A 320 -9.00 -28.25 4.13
C GLN A 320 -8.46 -27.15 3.21
N LEU A 321 -9.03 -25.95 3.26
CA LEU A 321 -8.50 -24.79 2.54
C LEU A 321 -7.11 -24.39 3.04
N LEU A 322 -6.91 -24.35 4.37
CA LEU A 322 -5.61 -24.02 4.97
C LEU A 322 -4.53 -25.06 4.65
N LEU A 323 -4.87 -26.35 4.65
CA LEU A 323 -3.94 -27.43 4.25
C LEU A 323 -3.45 -27.26 2.81
N ARG A 324 -4.29 -26.76 1.90
CA ARG A 324 -3.85 -26.46 0.52
C ARG A 324 -2.82 -25.33 0.45
N LEU A 325 -2.81 -24.41 1.44
CA LEU A 325 -1.85 -23.30 1.51
C LEU A 325 -0.44 -23.74 1.94
N GLU A 326 -0.27 -25.00 2.36
CA GLU A 326 1.07 -25.60 2.55
C GLU A 326 1.83 -25.71 1.23
N ASN A 327 1.14 -25.71 0.08
CA ASN A 327 1.79 -25.57 -1.22
C ASN A 327 2.46 -24.19 -1.31
N PRO A 328 3.81 -24.11 -1.40
CA PRO A 328 4.51 -22.83 -1.31
C PRO A 328 4.11 -21.82 -2.40
N LEU A 329 3.83 -22.28 -3.62
CA LEU A 329 3.45 -21.38 -4.71
C LEU A 329 2.06 -20.79 -4.49
N LEU A 330 1.11 -21.61 -4.02
CA LEU A 330 -0.23 -21.14 -3.69
C LEU A 330 -0.19 -20.17 -2.51
N GLY A 331 0.59 -20.49 -1.47
CA GLY A 331 0.75 -19.61 -0.31
C GLY A 331 1.34 -18.24 -0.68
N ILE A 332 2.40 -18.22 -1.51
CA ILE A 332 2.98 -16.98 -2.03
C ILE A 332 1.94 -16.19 -2.83
N LEU A 333 1.21 -16.83 -3.73
CA LEU A 333 0.21 -16.16 -4.56
C LEU A 333 -0.90 -15.52 -3.71
N VAL A 334 -1.45 -16.26 -2.74
CA VAL A 334 -2.50 -15.78 -1.84
C VAL A 334 -1.98 -14.62 -0.99
N GLY A 335 -0.79 -14.72 -0.43
CA GLY A 335 -0.18 -13.64 0.35
C GLY A 335 0.06 -12.37 -0.48
N THR A 336 0.53 -12.53 -1.72
CA THR A 336 0.73 -11.42 -2.67
C THR A 336 -0.59 -10.74 -2.99
N LEU A 337 -1.62 -11.51 -3.37
CA LEU A 337 -2.92 -10.97 -3.74
C LEU A 337 -3.58 -10.24 -2.57
N PHE A 338 -3.61 -10.87 -1.39
CA PHE A 338 -4.23 -10.28 -0.21
C PHE A 338 -3.56 -8.96 0.15
N THR A 339 -2.22 -8.95 0.19
CA THR A 339 -1.47 -7.74 0.57
C THR A 339 -1.54 -6.67 -0.51
N ALA A 340 -1.63 -7.03 -1.79
CA ALA A 340 -1.84 -6.08 -2.88
C ALA A 340 -3.23 -5.41 -2.81
N LEU A 341 -4.27 -6.18 -2.46
CA LEU A 341 -5.65 -5.68 -2.34
C LEU A 341 -5.84 -4.81 -1.11
N ILE A 342 -5.40 -5.28 0.06
CA ILE A 342 -5.52 -4.55 1.33
C ILE A 342 -4.47 -3.44 1.46
N GLN A 343 -3.39 -3.50 0.64
CA GLN A 343 -2.27 -2.57 0.64
C GLN A 343 -1.51 -2.46 1.98
N SER A 344 -1.71 -3.43 2.89
CA SER A 344 -1.09 -3.48 4.22
C SER A 344 -0.57 -4.88 4.53
N SER A 345 0.76 -5.06 4.49
CA SER A 345 1.39 -6.32 4.89
C SER A 345 1.22 -6.56 6.39
N SER A 346 1.32 -5.51 7.22
CA SER A 346 1.17 -5.63 8.67
C SER A 346 -0.21 -6.13 9.09
N ALA A 347 -1.27 -5.75 8.36
CA ALA A 347 -2.60 -6.30 8.56
C ALA A 347 -2.66 -7.79 8.23
N PHE A 348 -2.09 -8.20 7.10
CA PHE A 348 -2.05 -9.61 6.73
C PHE A 348 -1.20 -10.46 7.69
N VAL A 349 -0.04 -9.96 8.14
CA VAL A 349 0.76 -10.62 9.17
C VAL A 349 0.01 -10.70 10.50
N GLY A 350 -0.74 -9.66 10.87
CA GLY A 350 -1.62 -9.68 12.04
C GLY A 350 -2.67 -10.80 11.96
N ILE A 351 -3.33 -10.96 10.82
CA ILE A 351 -4.28 -12.05 10.58
C ILE A 351 -3.60 -13.42 10.69
N MET A 352 -2.41 -13.59 10.12
CA MET A 352 -1.64 -14.83 10.27
C MET A 352 -1.27 -15.12 11.72
N ILE A 353 -0.89 -14.10 12.49
CA ILE A 353 -0.61 -14.26 13.93
C ILE A 353 -1.88 -14.66 14.70
N ILE A 354 -3.05 -14.12 14.33
CA ILE A 354 -4.33 -14.51 14.93
C ILE A 354 -4.66 -15.96 14.58
N LEU A 355 -4.56 -16.35 13.31
CA LEU A 355 -4.71 -17.74 12.87
C LEU A 355 -3.76 -18.68 13.63
N GLY A 356 -2.50 -18.27 13.81
CA GLY A 356 -1.50 -19.02 14.58
C GLY A 356 -1.85 -19.12 16.06
N THR A 357 -2.32 -18.03 16.68
CA THR A 357 -2.85 -18.02 18.06
C THR A 357 -4.04 -18.96 18.21
N GLN A 358 -4.80 -19.15 17.13
CA GLN A 358 -5.91 -20.07 17.07
C GLN A 358 -5.49 -21.53 16.74
N GLY A 359 -4.20 -21.80 16.52
CA GLY A 359 -3.71 -23.12 16.10
C GLY A 359 -4.21 -23.53 14.70
N LEU A 360 -4.71 -22.57 13.92
CA LEU A 360 -5.32 -22.82 12.60
C LEU A 360 -4.28 -22.97 11.50
N ILE A 361 -3.12 -22.34 11.65
CA ILE A 361 -2.06 -22.33 10.63
C ILE A 361 -0.74 -22.77 11.22
N SER A 362 -0.03 -23.63 10.48
CA SER A 362 1.33 -24.06 10.80
C SER A 362 2.37 -23.02 10.39
N LEU A 363 3.58 -23.15 10.93
CA LEU A 363 4.71 -22.32 10.51
C LEU A 363 5.05 -22.54 9.02
N GLU A 364 5.01 -23.79 8.57
CA GLU A 364 5.30 -24.16 7.17
C GLU A 364 4.31 -23.55 6.18
N ALA A 365 3.03 -23.39 6.54
CA ALA A 365 2.04 -22.67 5.74
C ALA A 365 2.19 -21.13 5.85
N SER A 366 2.62 -20.64 7.02
CA SER A 366 2.78 -19.20 7.27
C SER A 366 3.95 -18.58 6.50
N ILE A 367 5.05 -19.31 6.33
CA ILE A 367 6.26 -18.81 5.64
C ILE A 367 5.98 -18.42 4.17
N PRO A 368 5.39 -19.29 3.32
CA PRO A 368 4.99 -18.92 1.96
C PRO A 368 4.07 -17.69 1.91
N LEU A 369 3.09 -17.60 2.82
CA LEU A 369 2.19 -16.45 2.90
C LEU A 369 2.95 -15.15 3.25
N LEU A 370 3.91 -15.21 4.18
CA LEU A 370 4.80 -14.08 4.51
C LEU A 370 5.65 -13.64 3.32
N PHE A 371 6.17 -14.58 2.53
CA PHE A 371 6.90 -14.28 1.30
C PHE A 371 6.00 -13.60 0.27
N GLY A 372 4.80 -14.13 0.08
CA GLY A 372 3.76 -13.53 -0.75
C GLY A 372 3.43 -12.10 -0.33
N SER A 373 3.18 -11.88 0.96
CA SER A 373 2.91 -10.56 1.55
C SER A 373 4.01 -9.55 1.24
N ASN A 374 5.27 -9.98 1.37
CA ASN A 374 6.41 -9.15 1.04
C ASN A 374 6.40 -8.72 -0.43
N ILE A 375 6.10 -9.61 -1.38
CA ILE A 375 5.94 -9.24 -2.80
C ILE A 375 4.76 -8.27 -2.98
N GLY A 376 3.61 -8.54 -2.33
CA GLY A 376 2.39 -7.75 -2.46
C GLY A 376 2.58 -6.26 -2.17
N THR A 377 3.40 -5.90 -1.18
CA THR A 377 3.70 -4.48 -0.87
C THR A 377 4.43 -3.71 -1.99
N ALA A 378 5.07 -4.40 -2.96
CA ALA A 378 5.67 -3.74 -4.11
C ALA A 378 4.62 -3.16 -5.07
N VAL A 379 3.41 -3.72 -5.07
CA VAL A 379 2.29 -3.26 -5.93
C VAL A 379 1.95 -1.81 -5.67
N THR A 380 1.94 -1.37 -4.41
CA THR A 380 1.65 0.03 -4.06
C THR A 380 2.66 1.00 -4.67
N ALA A 381 3.95 0.65 -4.64
CA ALA A 381 5.01 1.46 -5.25
C ALA A 381 4.89 1.49 -6.78
N MET A 382 4.54 0.35 -7.40
CA MET A 382 4.28 0.28 -8.83
C MET A 382 3.12 1.21 -9.23
N ILE A 383 1.98 1.13 -8.53
CA ILE A 383 0.81 2.00 -8.77
C ILE A 383 1.18 3.47 -8.62
N ALA A 384 1.90 3.85 -7.55
CA ALA A 384 2.33 5.23 -7.34
C ALA A 384 3.25 5.76 -8.45
N SER A 385 4.06 4.88 -9.07
CA SER A 385 4.99 5.27 -10.13
C SER A 385 4.37 5.38 -11.53
N VAL A 386 3.10 4.97 -11.72
CA VAL A 386 2.46 4.93 -13.06
C VAL A 386 2.48 6.30 -13.75
N LYS A 387 2.21 7.38 -13.02
CA LYS A 387 2.22 8.76 -13.55
C LYS A 387 3.54 9.49 -13.34
N ALA A 388 4.52 8.84 -12.71
CA ALA A 388 5.81 9.44 -12.39
C ALA A 388 6.80 9.34 -13.56
N ASP A 389 7.84 10.18 -13.51
CA ASP A 389 8.92 10.17 -14.48
C ASP A 389 9.74 8.85 -14.45
N ARG A 390 10.65 8.70 -15.40
CA ARG A 390 11.40 7.45 -15.55
C ARG A 390 12.41 7.22 -14.43
N GLU A 391 12.91 8.27 -13.76
CA GLU A 391 13.79 8.12 -12.59
C GLU A 391 13.01 7.61 -11.38
N ALA A 392 11.81 8.13 -11.14
CA ALA A 392 10.91 7.69 -10.07
C ALA A 392 10.41 6.25 -10.27
N ARG A 393 10.15 5.84 -11.52
CA ARG A 393 9.80 4.44 -11.84
C ARG A 393 10.91 3.45 -11.53
N LYS A 394 12.20 3.85 -11.53
CA LYS A 394 13.30 2.98 -11.08
C LYS A 394 13.17 2.60 -9.62
N VAL A 395 12.65 3.50 -8.77
CA VAL A 395 12.41 3.22 -7.34
C VAL A 395 11.44 2.06 -7.20
N ALA A 396 10.28 2.12 -7.89
CA ALA A 396 9.28 1.05 -7.85
C ALA A 396 9.82 -0.28 -8.42
N LEU A 397 10.61 -0.23 -9.49
CA LEU A 397 11.28 -1.41 -10.04
C LEU A 397 12.29 -2.01 -9.03
N ALA A 398 13.09 -1.17 -8.37
CA ALA A 398 14.06 -1.63 -7.37
C ALA A 398 13.36 -2.30 -6.17
N VAL A 399 12.26 -1.71 -5.67
CA VAL A 399 11.43 -2.33 -4.60
C VAL A 399 10.94 -3.71 -5.03
N THR A 400 10.40 -3.82 -6.24
CA THR A 400 9.84 -5.06 -6.79
C THR A 400 10.92 -6.13 -6.93
N LEU A 401 12.05 -5.80 -7.57
CA LEU A 401 13.16 -6.73 -7.77
C LEU A 401 13.75 -7.22 -6.44
N PHE A 402 13.95 -6.31 -5.48
CA PHE A 402 14.42 -6.63 -4.14
C PHE A 402 13.51 -7.68 -3.46
N LYS A 403 12.20 -7.48 -3.49
CA LYS A 403 11.22 -8.37 -2.85
C LYS A 403 11.11 -9.72 -3.55
N VAL A 404 11.05 -9.72 -4.88
CA VAL A 404 10.99 -10.96 -5.67
C VAL A 404 12.27 -11.77 -5.49
N PHE A 405 13.44 -11.13 -5.54
CA PHE A 405 14.73 -11.79 -5.31
C PHE A 405 14.81 -12.43 -3.91
N GLY A 406 14.35 -11.72 -2.86
CA GLY A 406 14.31 -12.28 -1.50
C GLY A 406 13.49 -13.56 -1.41
N VAL A 407 12.33 -13.62 -2.09
CA VAL A 407 11.48 -14.82 -2.10
C VAL A 407 12.11 -15.94 -2.91
N LEU A 408 12.66 -15.65 -4.09
CA LEU A 408 13.34 -16.63 -4.93
C LEU A 408 14.56 -17.26 -4.24
N LEU A 409 15.20 -16.51 -3.34
CA LEU A 409 16.24 -17.05 -2.48
C LEU A 409 15.61 -18.08 -1.53
N PHE A 410 14.67 -17.70 -0.67
CA PHE A 410 14.19 -18.58 0.39
C PHE A 410 13.25 -19.72 -0.02
N ILE A 411 12.64 -19.68 -1.21
CA ILE A 411 11.63 -20.66 -1.62
C ILE A 411 12.14 -22.11 -1.58
N TRP A 412 13.43 -22.34 -1.84
CA TRP A 412 14.06 -23.66 -1.81
C TRP A 412 14.45 -24.12 -0.40
N TRP A 413 14.47 -23.21 0.57
CA TRP A 413 14.94 -23.44 1.94
C TRP A 413 13.84 -23.24 2.98
N ILE A 414 12.56 -23.34 2.61
CA ILE A 414 11.43 -23.13 3.53
C ILE A 414 11.49 -24.05 4.75
N LYS A 415 11.71 -25.35 4.57
CA LYS A 415 11.80 -26.31 5.68
C LYS A 415 13.00 -26.08 6.61
N PRO A 416 14.25 -25.95 6.10
CA PRO A 416 15.38 -25.54 6.93
C PRO A 416 15.15 -24.22 7.65
N PHE A 417 14.55 -23.25 6.97
CA PHE A 417 14.22 -21.95 7.55
C PHE A 417 13.21 -22.09 8.69
N ALA A 418 12.15 -22.87 8.52
CA ALA A 418 11.18 -23.17 9.58
C ALA A 418 11.86 -23.77 10.81
N SER A 419 12.75 -24.75 10.63
CA SER A 419 13.51 -25.35 11.73
C SER A 419 14.41 -24.36 12.48
N VAL A 420 15.06 -23.44 11.75
CA VAL A 420 15.82 -22.33 12.39
C VAL A 420 14.88 -21.43 13.19
N ILE A 421 13.69 -21.12 12.67
CA ILE A 421 12.72 -20.28 13.40
C ILE A 421 12.18 -20.98 14.64
N GLU A 422 11.92 -22.28 14.58
CA GLU A 422 11.49 -23.09 15.73
C GLU A 422 12.53 -23.10 16.84
N THR A 423 13.81 -23.27 16.49
CA THR A 423 14.92 -23.33 17.47
C THR A 423 15.22 -22.00 18.16
N ILE A 424 15.07 -20.87 17.45
CA ILE A 424 15.29 -19.53 18.06
C ILE A 424 14.06 -19.00 18.79
N SER A 425 12.88 -19.60 18.56
CA SER A 425 11.65 -19.16 19.19
C SER A 425 11.44 -19.88 20.53
N PRO A 426 10.76 -19.24 21.50
CA PRO A 426 10.46 -19.89 22.78
C PRO A 426 9.67 -21.19 22.57
N GLY A 427 10.10 -22.27 23.23
CA GLY A 427 9.38 -23.55 23.23
C GLY A 427 8.07 -23.47 24.00
N GLY A 428 7.12 -24.33 23.66
CA GLY A 428 5.84 -24.41 24.36
C GLY A 428 5.92 -25.20 25.68
N PRO A 429 4.87 -25.15 26.51
CA PRO A 429 4.83 -25.85 27.79
C PRO A 429 4.92 -27.37 27.59
N ALA A 430 5.83 -28.02 28.32
CA ALA A 430 6.01 -29.46 28.28
C ALA A 430 4.76 -30.18 28.83
N GLY A 431 4.24 -31.16 28.07
CA GLY A 431 3.09 -32.00 28.47
C GLY A 431 1.70 -31.49 28.06
N ALA A 432 1.60 -30.41 27.28
CA ALA A 432 0.33 -29.94 26.71
C ALA A 432 -0.02 -30.64 25.37
N ASP A 433 -1.30 -30.63 25.01
CA ASP A 433 -1.81 -31.04 23.68
C ASP A 433 -1.10 -30.25 22.56
N GLU A 434 -0.77 -30.93 21.47
CA GLU A 434 -0.11 -30.40 20.27
C GLU A 434 -0.75 -29.08 19.76
N MET A 435 -2.08 -28.97 19.79
CA MET A 435 -2.81 -27.76 19.39
C MET A 435 -2.62 -26.60 20.36
N ALA A 436 -2.52 -26.89 21.67
CA ALA A 436 -2.29 -25.88 22.69
C ALA A 436 -0.86 -25.35 22.66
N VAL A 437 0.11 -26.24 22.43
CA VAL A 437 1.52 -25.89 22.19
C VAL A 437 1.65 -24.99 20.97
N LEU A 438 1.02 -25.36 19.85
CA LEU A 438 1.01 -24.56 18.62
C LEU A 438 0.44 -23.15 18.86
N ALA A 439 -0.73 -23.05 19.49
CA ALA A 439 -1.36 -21.76 19.82
C ALA A 439 -0.46 -20.86 20.69
N GLU A 440 0.41 -21.45 21.51
CA GLU A 440 1.32 -20.70 22.35
C GLU A 440 2.50 -20.09 21.58
N VAL A 441 3.15 -20.90 20.73
CA VAL A 441 4.43 -20.56 20.08
C VAL A 441 4.28 -19.89 18.71
N MET A 442 3.19 -20.17 17.97
CA MET A 442 2.99 -19.68 16.60
C MET A 442 3.12 -18.16 16.44
N PRO A 443 2.51 -17.30 17.28
CA PRO A 443 2.63 -15.85 17.14
C PRO A 443 4.08 -15.35 17.10
N ARG A 444 4.93 -15.93 17.95
CA ARG A 444 6.36 -15.60 18.00
C ARG A 444 7.12 -16.15 16.82
N GLN A 445 6.85 -17.39 16.43
CA GLN A 445 7.49 -17.99 15.27
C GLN A 445 7.17 -17.22 13.98
N ILE A 446 5.92 -16.81 13.76
CA ILE A 446 5.52 -16.00 12.60
C ILE A 446 6.23 -14.64 12.61
N ALA A 447 6.27 -13.95 13.75
CA ALA A 447 6.97 -12.67 13.87
C ALA A 447 8.49 -12.81 13.68
N ASN A 448 9.11 -13.85 14.24
CA ASN A 448 10.53 -14.15 14.07
C ASN A 448 10.87 -14.52 12.64
N ALA A 449 10.06 -15.36 11.98
CA ALA A 449 10.20 -15.66 10.56
C ALA A 449 10.20 -14.39 9.72
N HIS A 450 9.25 -13.49 9.98
CA HIS A 450 9.16 -12.20 9.30
C HIS A 450 10.38 -11.30 9.55
N THR A 451 10.86 -11.21 10.79
CA THR A 451 12.05 -10.43 11.17
C THR A 451 13.32 -10.99 10.55
N VAL A 452 13.60 -12.27 10.75
CA VAL A 452 14.83 -12.92 10.26
C VAL A 452 14.89 -12.84 8.74
N TYR A 453 13.78 -13.12 8.04
CA TYR A 453 13.73 -13.01 6.58
C TYR A 453 14.09 -11.60 6.09
N ASN A 454 13.40 -10.56 6.56
CA ASN A 454 13.63 -9.20 6.08
C ASN A 454 15.01 -8.66 6.45
N VAL A 455 15.48 -8.94 7.67
CA VAL A 455 16.81 -8.53 8.12
C VAL A 455 17.90 -9.23 7.32
N PHE A 456 17.77 -10.55 7.11
CA PHE A 456 18.74 -11.31 6.33
C PHE A 456 18.81 -10.81 4.88
N VAL A 457 17.67 -10.66 4.20
CA VAL A 457 17.63 -10.18 2.81
C VAL A 457 18.17 -8.75 2.71
N ALA A 458 17.86 -7.88 3.68
CA ALA A 458 18.40 -6.52 3.72
C ALA A 458 19.93 -6.50 3.87
N LEU A 459 20.47 -7.26 4.83
CA LEU A 459 21.92 -7.36 5.06
C LEU A 459 22.66 -7.99 3.88
N LEU A 460 22.05 -8.98 3.23
CA LEU A 460 22.61 -9.64 2.05
C LEU A 460 22.73 -8.66 0.86
N ILE A 461 21.74 -7.80 0.65
CA ILE A 461 21.70 -6.88 -0.50
C ILE A 461 22.44 -5.58 -0.23
N LEU A 462 22.60 -5.19 1.03
CA LEU A 462 23.31 -3.99 1.45
C LEU A 462 24.70 -3.78 0.81
N PRO A 463 25.60 -4.79 0.71
CA PRO A 463 26.87 -4.63 0.00
C PRO A 463 26.71 -4.43 -1.51
N PHE A 464 25.61 -4.91 -2.10
CA PHE A 464 25.33 -4.90 -3.54
C PHE A 464 24.37 -3.79 -4.00
N THR A 465 24.09 -2.78 -3.17
CA THR A 465 23.18 -1.67 -3.52
C THR A 465 23.58 -0.94 -4.80
N ILE A 466 24.88 -0.77 -5.04
CA ILE A 466 25.41 -0.17 -6.28
C ILE A 466 25.16 -1.09 -7.49
N SER A 467 25.34 -2.40 -7.32
CA SER A 467 25.08 -3.38 -8.39
C SER A 467 23.60 -3.44 -8.73
N LEU A 468 22.73 -3.43 -7.71
CA LEU A 468 21.28 -3.34 -7.89
C LEU A 468 20.89 -2.06 -8.63
N ALA A 469 21.49 -0.91 -8.26
CA ALA A 469 21.25 0.34 -8.97
C ALA A 469 21.62 0.25 -10.46
N LYS A 470 22.81 -0.28 -10.77
CA LYS A 470 23.28 -0.48 -12.16
C LYS A 470 22.37 -1.44 -12.93
N PHE A 471 21.92 -2.52 -12.30
CA PHE A 471 21.00 -3.48 -12.91
C PHE A 471 19.65 -2.85 -13.23
N VAL A 472 19.08 -2.06 -12.31
CA VAL A 472 17.85 -1.30 -12.56
C VAL A 472 18.04 -0.25 -13.65
N GLU A 473 19.15 0.47 -13.64
CA GLU A 473 19.52 1.43 -14.70
C GLU A 473 19.72 0.74 -16.06
N TRP A 474 20.16 -0.52 -16.07
CA TRP A 474 20.30 -1.32 -17.29
C TRP A 474 18.95 -1.83 -17.82
N ILE A 475 18.03 -2.26 -16.95
CA ILE A 475 16.65 -2.65 -17.35
C ILE A 475 15.86 -1.43 -17.82
N MET A 476 15.98 -0.32 -17.09
CA MET A 476 15.25 0.92 -17.35
C MET A 476 16.24 2.05 -17.63
N PRO A 477 16.94 2.01 -18.78
CA PRO A 477 17.88 3.05 -19.14
C PRO A 477 17.10 4.34 -19.32
N VAL A 478 17.43 5.34 -18.54
CA VAL A 478 17.00 6.70 -18.85
C VAL A 478 17.83 7.08 -20.04
N LYS A 479 17.19 7.17 -21.20
CA LYS A 479 17.80 7.86 -22.34
C LYS A 479 18.22 9.20 -21.77
N LYS A 480 19.53 9.43 -21.60
CA LYS A 480 20.04 10.78 -21.59
C LYS A 480 19.32 11.43 -22.77
N ARG A 481 18.61 12.54 -22.53
CA ARG A 481 18.24 13.46 -23.63
C ARG A 481 19.51 13.49 -24.48
N ALA A 482 19.41 13.08 -25.75
CA ALA A 482 20.57 12.97 -26.63
C ALA A 482 21.43 14.19 -26.34
N GLU A 483 22.74 14.03 -26.14
CA GLU A 483 23.62 15.18 -25.96
C GLU A 483 23.47 16.01 -27.24
N LEU A 484 22.53 16.94 -27.20
CA LEU A 484 22.31 17.96 -28.20
C LEU A 484 23.63 18.70 -28.28
N PRO A 485 24.03 19.14 -29.48
CA PRO A 485 25.34 19.73 -29.72
C PRO A 485 25.69 20.65 -28.57
N ALA A 486 26.73 20.30 -27.80
CA ALA A 486 26.98 20.77 -26.43
C ALA A 486 26.55 22.24 -26.25
N PHE A 487 25.30 22.46 -25.82
CA PHE A 487 24.84 23.80 -25.55
C PHE A 487 25.67 24.28 -24.36
N LYS A 488 26.37 25.39 -24.56
CA LYS A 488 27.20 26.01 -23.53
C LYS A 488 26.60 27.35 -23.17
N VAL A 489 26.77 27.73 -21.92
CA VAL A 489 26.61 29.11 -21.48
C VAL A 489 27.80 29.92 -21.98
N ASN A 490 27.57 31.19 -22.33
CA ASN A 490 28.65 32.05 -22.81
C ASN A 490 29.08 33.08 -21.75
N TYR A 491 28.18 33.47 -20.86
CA TYR A 491 28.41 34.56 -19.92
C TYR A 491 28.37 34.14 -18.46
N LEU A 492 27.66 33.05 -18.10
CA LEU A 492 27.56 32.63 -16.70
C LEU A 492 28.92 32.15 -16.17
N ASP A 493 29.44 32.84 -15.15
CA ASP A 493 30.73 32.55 -14.51
C ASP A 493 30.56 32.38 -12.99
N GLU A 494 30.81 31.17 -12.48
CA GLU A 494 30.66 30.86 -11.06
C GLU A 494 31.68 31.59 -10.17
N SER A 495 32.83 32.01 -10.70
CA SER A 495 33.82 32.76 -9.93
C SER A 495 33.30 34.13 -9.49
N MET A 496 32.35 34.69 -10.26
CA MET A 496 31.73 36.00 -10.02
C MET A 496 30.58 35.96 -9.02
N LEU A 497 30.21 34.78 -8.48
CA LEU A 497 29.14 34.64 -7.49
C LEU A 497 29.43 35.39 -6.18
N LYS A 498 30.71 35.67 -5.89
CA LYS A 498 31.13 36.50 -4.74
C LYS A 498 30.86 37.99 -4.95
N THR A 499 30.49 38.39 -6.17
CA THR A 499 30.23 39.78 -6.56
C THR A 499 28.85 39.89 -7.20
N PRO A 500 27.77 39.97 -6.39
CA PRO A 500 26.38 39.86 -6.87
C PRO A 500 26.01 40.78 -8.04
N VAL A 501 26.55 42.01 -8.06
CA VAL A 501 26.34 42.97 -9.16
C VAL A 501 26.79 42.42 -10.50
N MET A 502 28.00 41.85 -10.53
CA MET A 502 28.58 41.29 -11.75
C MET A 502 27.85 40.01 -12.13
N ALA A 503 27.53 39.15 -11.15
CA ALA A 503 26.77 37.93 -11.39
C ALA A 503 25.40 38.22 -12.02
N LEU A 504 24.64 39.20 -11.50
CA LEU A 504 23.36 39.60 -12.08
C LEU A 504 23.51 40.17 -13.49
N SER A 505 24.54 40.97 -13.75
CA SER A 505 24.86 41.47 -15.10
C SER A 505 25.16 40.34 -16.10
N LEU A 506 25.90 39.31 -15.67
CA LEU A 506 26.18 38.12 -16.48
C LEU A 506 24.92 37.30 -16.76
N ALA A 507 24.05 37.13 -15.75
CA ALA A 507 22.76 36.48 -15.91
C ALA A 507 21.85 37.24 -16.88
N LYS A 508 21.84 38.58 -16.82
CA LYS A 508 21.12 39.45 -17.77
C LYS A 508 21.64 39.26 -19.21
N LYS A 509 22.96 39.19 -19.42
CA LYS A 509 23.56 38.92 -20.74
C LYS A 509 23.18 37.53 -21.27
N GLU A 510 23.20 36.50 -20.44
CA GLU A 510 22.77 35.16 -20.86
C GLU A 510 21.27 35.10 -21.17
N THR A 511 20.44 35.84 -20.42
CA THR A 511 19.00 35.99 -20.70
C THR A 511 18.74 36.69 -22.03
N MET A 512 19.51 37.73 -22.36
CA MET A 512 19.45 38.36 -23.68
C MET A 512 19.75 37.37 -24.82
N ARG A 513 20.76 36.51 -24.62
CA ARG A 513 21.10 35.46 -25.59
C ARG A 513 19.98 34.43 -25.75
N MET A 514 19.32 34.04 -24.66
CA MET A 514 18.11 33.21 -24.73
C MET A 514 17.02 33.92 -25.54
N GLY A 515 16.81 35.21 -25.31
CA GLY A 515 15.87 36.04 -26.06
C GLY A 515 16.14 36.10 -27.56
N GLU A 516 17.40 36.18 -27.97
CA GLU A 516 17.79 36.11 -29.39
C GLU A 516 17.43 34.77 -30.03
N VAL A 517 17.68 33.65 -29.33
CA VAL A 517 17.28 32.31 -29.80
C VAL A 517 15.76 32.22 -29.97
N VAL A 518 14.99 32.73 -29.00
CA VAL A 518 13.52 32.78 -29.08
C VAL A 518 13.05 33.66 -30.24
N HIS A 519 13.68 34.82 -30.47
CA HIS A 519 13.37 35.68 -31.60
C HIS A 519 13.62 34.97 -32.96
N GLU A 520 14.70 34.20 -33.07
CA GLU A 520 14.96 33.37 -34.25
C GLU A 520 13.90 32.28 -34.44
N MET A 521 13.42 31.65 -33.35
CA MET A 521 12.32 30.69 -33.40
C MET A 521 11.04 31.33 -33.95
N VAL A 522 10.65 32.49 -33.42
CA VAL A 522 9.46 33.23 -33.88
C VAL A 522 9.60 33.63 -35.34
N THR A 523 10.78 34.12 -35.75
CA THR A 523 11.04 34.47 -37.16
C THR A 523 10.90 33.27 -38.10
N SER A 524 11.19 32.07 -37.62
CA SER A 524 11.14 30.83 -38.42
C SER A 524 9.73 30.24 -38.58
N ILE A 525 8.70 30.75 -37.89
CA ILE A 525 7.32 30.23 -37.95
C ILE A 525 6.81 30.21 -39.40
N LEU A 526 6.93 31.33 -40.12
CA LEU A 526 6.41 31.42 -41.49
C LEU A 526 7.15 30.50 -42.47
N ALA A 527 8.45 30.24 -42.25
CA ALA A 527 9.22 29.27 -43.04
C ALA A 527 8.58 27.87 -43.00
N VAL A 528 8.03 27.48 -41.84
CA VAL A 528 7.36 26.19 -41.67
C VAL A 528 5.99 26.17 -42.35
N PHE A 529 5.14 27.17 -42.10
CA PHE A 529 3.74 27.10 -42.50
C PHE A 529 3.43 27.67 -43.89
N ILE A 530 4.13 28.74 -44.32
CA ILE A 530 3.93 29.34 -45.64
C ILE A 530 4.80 28.63 -46.68
N TYR A 531 6.08 28.42 -46.36
CA TYR A 531 7.05 27.87 -47.31
C TYR A 531 7.22 26.34 -47.19
N LYS A 532 6.46 25.69 -46.28
CA LYS A 532 6.45 24.23 -46.07
C LYS A 532 7.85 23.63 -45.88
N ASN A 533 8.76 24.40 -45.28
CA ASN A 533 10.14 23.98 -45.09
C ASN A 533 10.27 23.06 -43.87
N SER A 534 10.31 21.75 -44.11
CA SER A 534 10.44 20.73 -43.06
C SER A 534 11.77 20.81 -42.30
N ALA A 535 12.84 21.36 -42.90
CA ALA A 535 14.11 21.57 -42.20
C ALA A 535 14.00 22.67 -41.15
N ALA A 536 13.17 23.70 -41.38
CA ALA A 536 12.92 24.75 -40.39
C ALA A 536 12.26 24.20 -39.11
N MET A 537 11.46 23.15 -39.21
CA MET A 537 10.88 22.47 -38.03
C MET A 537 11.96 21.85 -37.15
N LYS A 538 12.94 21.16 -37.75
CA LYS A 538 14.07 20.57 -37.01
C LYS A 538 14.90 21.63 -36.31
N VAL A 539 15.12 22.78 -36.96
CA VAL A 539 15.85 23.90 -36.38
C VAL A 539 15.09 24.50 -35.19
N ILE A 540 13.76 24.68 -35.30
CA ILE A 540 12.94 25.19 -34.19
C ILE A 540 12.97 24.23 -33.00
N ALA A 541 12.87 22.91 -33.23
CA ALA A 541 12.98 21.90 -32.18
C ALA A 541 14.34 21.97 -31.45
N GLN A 542 15.44 22.07 -32.20
CA GLN A 542 16.78 22.22 -31.61
C GLN A 542 16.93 23.52 -30.81
N ARG A 543 16.29 24.60 -31.27
CA ARG A 543 16.30 25.89 -30.58
C ARG A 543 15.47 25.86 -29.29
N GLU A 544 14.32 25.19 -29.29
CA GLU A 544 13.52 24.96 -28.07
C GLU A 544 14.37 24.28 -27.00
N GLU A 545 15.07 23.20 -27.36
CA GLU A 545 15.93 22.49 -26.41
C GLU A 545 17.10 23.35 -25.90
N LYS A 546 17.61 24.27 -26.74
CA LYS A 546 18.61 25.27 -26.34
C LYS A 546 18.04 26.30 -25.37
N VAL A 547 16.79 26.74 -25.57
CA VAL A 547 16.07 27.66 -24.68
C VAL A 547 15.84 27.00 -23.32
N ASP A 548 15.39 25.75 -23.31
CA ASP A 548 15.26 24.88 -22.12
C ASP A 548 16.57 24.82 -21.33
N PHE A 549 17.68 24.51 -22.03
CA PHE A 549 19.01 24.44 -21.41
C PHE A 549 19.40 25.78 -20.80
N LEU A 550 19.20 26.88 -21.54
CA LEU A 550 19.55 28.23 -21.07
C LEU A 550 18.75 28.65 -19.85
N ARG A 551 17.43 28.41 -19.84
CA ARG A 551 16.54 28.65 -18.71
C ARG A 551 17.08 27.98 -17.45
N ASP A 552 17.41 26.69 -17.55
CA ASP A 552 17.84 25.90 -16.39
C ASP A 552 19.17 26.40 -15.84
N GLN A 553 20.13 26.75 -16.71
CA GLN A 553 21.42 27.30 -16.30
C GLN A 553 21.28 28.68 -15.66
N ILE A 554 20.47 29.57 -16.24
CA ILE A 554 20.22 30.92 -15.70
C ILE A 554 19.53 30.81 -14.33
N ASN A 555 18.49 30.00 -14.20
CA ASN A 555 17.78 29.79 -12.93
C ASN A 555 18.69 29.22 -11.85
N ALA A 556 19.50 28.21 -12.19
CA ALA A 556 20.47 27.63 -11.25
C ALA A 556 21.51 28.66 -10.79
N TYR A 557 21.99 29.51 -11.70
CA TYR A 557 22.94 30.57 -11.39
C TYR A 557 22.32 31.64 -10.47
N LEU A 558 21.10 32.12 -10.76
CA LEU A 558 20.39 33.08 -9.92
C LEU A 558 20.08 32.53 -8.51
N LEU A 559 19.76 31.24 -8.39
CA LEU A 559 19.57 30.59 -7.09
C LEU A 559 20.86 30.54 -6.27
N LYS A 560 22.02 30.37 -6.91
CA LYS A 560 23.33 30.42 -6.24
C LYS A 560 23.66 31.83 -5.73
N ILE A 561 23.31 32.87 -6.48
CA ILE A 561 23.47 34.27 -6.04
C ILE A 561 22.68 34.51 -4.75
N ASN A 562 21.43 34.07 -4.70
CA ASN A 562 20.53 34.29 -3.55
C ASN A 562 21.00 33.60 -2.25
N ARG A 563 21.81 32.53 -2.34
CA ARG A 563 22.37 31.84 -1.17
C ARG A 563 23.66 32.48 -0.63
N ALA A 564 24.29 33.37 -1.39
CA ALA A 564 25.65 33.87 -1.11
C ALA A 564 25.71 35.22 -0.39
N GLY A 565 24.60 35.91 -0.14
CA GLY A 565 24.61 37.17 0.63
C GLY A 565 23.26 37.89 0.72
N THR A 566 23.06 38.57 1.86
CA THR A 566 21.92 39.42 2.25
C THR A 566 21.46 40.37 1.15
N MET A 567 20.19 40.29 0.71
CA MET A 567 19.70 41.07 -0.43
C MET A 567 18.19 41.38 -0.39
N GLU A 568 17.76 42.21 0.56
CA GLU A 568 16.47 42.92 0.39
C GLU A 568 16.54 43.91 -0.78
N GLU A 569 17.71 44.52 -1.04
CA GLU A 569 17.86 45.61 -2.01
C GLU A 569 17.94 45.15 -3.49
N ARG A 570 18.18 43.86 -3.77
CA ARG A 570 18.28 43.33 -5.17
C ARG A 570 17.51 42.05 -5.46
N ALA A 571 16.60 41.67 -4.57
CA ALA A 571 15.59 40.66 -4.87
C ALA A 571 14.80 41.02 -6.14
N ASN A 572 14.57 42.31 -6.36
CA ASN A 572 13.82 42.85 -7.49
C ASN A 572 14.49 42.56 -8.84
N GLU A 573 15.80 42.82 -8.97
CA GLU A 573 16.54 42.57 -10.22
C GLU A 573 16.58 41.07 -10.53
N THR A 574 16.78 40.23 -9.51
CA THR A 574 16.72 38.77 -9.64
C THR A 574 15.34 38.31 -10.13
N PHE A 575 14.26 38.86 -9.53
CA PHE A 575 12.89 38.55 -9.91
C PHE A 575 12.58 38.98 -11.36
N GLN A 576 13.02 40.16 -11.78
CA GLN A 576 12.85 40.64 -13.15
C GLN A 576 13.53 39.71 -14.18
N ILE A 577 14.74 39.22 -13.87
CA ILE A 577 15.43 38.25 -14.75
C ILE A 577 14.66 36.92 -14.77
N LEU A 578 14.28 36.37 -13.61
CA LEU A 578 13.49 35.12 -13.54
C LEU A 578 12.17 35.22 -14.30
N TYR A 579 11.45 36.33 -14.15
CA TYR A 579 10.20 36.58 -14.83
C TYR A 579 10.41 36.68 -16.35
N THR A 580 11.45 37.37 -16.79
CA THR A 580 11.80 37.48 -18.22
C THR A 580 12.16 36.12 -18.81
N VAL A 581 12.99 35.33 -18.12
CA VAL A 581 13.34 33.96 -18.51
C VAL A 581 12.08 33.11 -18.67
N LYS A 582 11.12 33.22 -17.75
CA LYS A 582 9.83 32.53 -17.82
C LYS A 582 9.02 32.96 -19.04
N GLU A 583 8.83 34.26 -19.27
CA GLU A 583 8.05 34.72 -20.43
C GLU A 583 8.72 34.33 -21.77
N LEU A 584 10.06 34.30 -21.84
CA LEU A 584 10.79 33.80 -23.00
C LEU A 584 10.59 32.30 -23.25
N GLU A 585 10.57 31.50 -22.18
CA GLU A 585 10.25 30.07 -22.30
C GLU A 585 8.80 29.86 -22.75
N LEU A 586 7.82 30.57 -22.17
CA LEU A 586 6.44 30.49 -22.61
C LEU A 586 6.27 30.85 -24.10
N ILE A 587 7.06 31.81 -24.61
CA ILE A 587 7.09 32.11 -26.05
C ILE A 587 7.64 30.93 -26.84
N ALA A 588 8.74 30.31 -26.40
CA ALA A 588 9.33 29.15 -27.07
C ALA A 588 8.35 27.97 -27.13
N ASP A 589 7.64 27.68 -26.03
CA ASP A 589 6.62 26.63 -25.93
C ASP A 589 5.43 26.88 -26.87
N VAL A 590 4.98 28.14 -26.96
CA VAL A 590 3.93 28.55 -27.89
C VAL A 590 4.34 28.29 -29.34
N VAL A 591 5.63 28.44 -29.67
CA VAL A 591 6.16 28.16 -31.01
C VAL A 591 6.32 26.65 -31.25
N SER A 592 6.94 25.91 -30.32
CA SER A 592 7.29 24.49 -30.50
C SER A 592 6.05 23.58 -30.50
N GLY A 593 5.07 23.86 -29.63
CA GLY A 593 3.91 23.00 -29.42
C GLY A 593 3.11 22.66 -30.70
N PRO A 594 2.64 23.65 -31.47
CA PRO A 594 1.91 23.40 -32.72
C PRO A 594 2.79 22.81 -33.82
N ILE A 595 4.08 23.16 -33.87
CA ILE A 595 5.01 22.70 -34.91
C ILE A 595 5.24 21.19 -34.79
N HIS A 596 5.40 20.66 -33.58
CA HIS A 596 5.65 19.22 -33.38
C HIS A 596 4.48 18.28 -33.68
N LYS A 597 3.24 18.77 -33.70
CA LYS A 597 2.04 17.92 -33.89
C LYS A 597 1.26 18.22 -35.16
N LYS A 598 1.37 19.44 -35.71
CA LYS A 598 0.47 19.91 -36.78
C LYS A 598 1.19 20.36 -38.04
N ALA A 599 2.45 20.77 -37.96
CA ALA A 599 3.17 21.19 -39.15
C ALA A 599 3.38 20.03 -40.13
N ASP A 600 3.62 18.80 -39.66
CA ASP A 600 3.67 17.61 -40.50
C ASP A 600 2.34 17.35 -41.23
N TYR A 601 1.21 17.47 -40.53
CA TYR A 601 -0.12 17.33 -41.12
C TYR A 601 -0.38 18.43 -42.16
N TRP A 602 -0.04 19.69 -41.85
CA TRP A 602 -0.20 20.82 -42.76
C TRP A 602 0.61 20.64 -44.04
N ILE A 603 1.89 20.25 -43.91
CA ILE A 603 2.78 19.99 -45.05
C ILE A 603 2.23 18.81 -45.88
N ALA A 604 1.76 17.74 -45.25
CA ALA A 604 1.20 16.57 -45.93
C ALA A 604 -0.14 16.84 -46.62
N SER A 605 -0.95 17.78 -46.11
CA SER A 605 -2.30 18.07 -46.63
C SER A 605 -2.33 18.69 -48.03
N GLY A 606 -1.23 19.29 -48.47
CA GLY A 606 -1.16 19.99 -49.76
C GLY A 606 -1.86 21.36 -49.80
N TYR A 607 -2.69 21.71 -48.81
CA TYR A 607 -3.43 22.97 -48.77
C TYR A 607 -2.54 24.21 -48.71
N ASN A 608 -3.02 25.32 -49.26
CA ASN A 608 -2.35 26.62 -49.20
C ASN A 608 -3.28 27.66 -48.56
N PHE A 609 -2.70 28.71 -47.99
CA PHE A 609 -3.48 29.87 -47.56
C PHE A 609 -3.96 30.66 -48.78
N SER A 610 -5.18 31.20 -48.73
CA SER A 610 -5.63 32.25 -49.67
C SER A 610 -4.64 33.42 -49.70
N PRO A 611 -4.47 34.14 -50.82
CA PRO A 611 -3.56 35.29 -50.93
C PRO A 611 -3.73 36.33 -49.82
N GLU A 612 -4.98 36.65 -49.47
CA GLU A 612 -5.34 37.59 -48.41
C GLU A 612 -4.94 37.06 -47.03
N GLY A 613 -5.35 35.82 -46.71
CA GLY A 613 -4.99 35.16 -45.46
C GLY A 613 -3.48 34.97 -45.29
N LYS A 614 -2.73 34.79 -46.38
CA LYS A 614 -1.26 34.78 -46.34
C LYS A 614 -0.69 36.16 -45.99
N ALA A 615 -1.16 37.21 -46.66
CA ALA A 615 -0.71 38.58 -46.40
C ALA A 615 -1.00 39.02 -44.96
N GLU A 616 -2.18 38.65 -44.42
CA GLU A 616 -2.54 38.91 -43.02
C GLU A 616 -1.57 38.24 -42.03
N LEU A 617 -1.27 36.96 -42.24
CA LEU A 617 -0.33 36.22 -41.40
C LEU A 617 1.09 36.79 -41.48
N GLU A 618 1.56 37.17 -42.68
CA GLU A 618 2.86 37.80 -42.89
C GLU A 618 2.94 39.16 -42.17
N GLU A 619 1.92 40.00 -42.32
CA GLU A 619 1.90 41.32 -41.68
C GLU A 619 1.87 41.20 -40.15
N TYR A 620 0.98 40.34 -39.62
CA TYR A 620 0.86 40.15 -38.18
C TYR A 620 2.11 39.53 -37.56
N HIS A 621 2.72 38.56 -38.24
CA HIS A 621 4.01 37.97 -37.84
C HIS A 621 5.11 39.03 -37.74
N GLN A 622 5.25 39.91 -38.73
CA GLN A 622 6.24 40.99 -38.67
C GLN A 622 6.00 41.92 -37.48
N LYS A 623 4.75 42.24 -37.14
CA LYS A 623 4.41 43.04 -35.94
C LYS A 623 4.82 42.30 -34.66
N THR A 624 4.60 40.98 -34.61
CA THR A 624 5.00 40.12 -33.50
C THR A 624 6.52 40.04 -33.32
N CYS A 625 7.30 39.86 -34.39
CA CYS A 625 8.76 39.91 -34.32
C CYS A 625 9.26 41.26 -33.80
N ARG A 626 8.69 42.38 -34.31
CA ARG A 626 9.03 43.72 -33.83
C ARG A 626 8.70 43.92 -32.34
N GLN A 627 7.55 43.40 -31.90
CA GLN A 627 7.13 43.49 -30.50
C GLN A 627 8.11 42.72 -29.60
N LEU A 628 8.49 41.49 -29.96
CA LEU A 628 9.47 40.71 -29.20
C LEU A 628 10.83 41.41 -29.16
N LYS A 629 11.31 41.95 -30.28
CA LYS A 629 12.56 42.70 -30.31
C LYS A 629 12.53 43.92 -29.38
N ARG A 630 11.43 44.67 -29.38
CA ARG A 630 11.22 45.79 -28.45
C ARG A 630 11.22 45.33 -26.99
N ALA A 631 10.64 44.16 -26.68
CA ALA A 631 10.68 43.57 -25.35
C ALA A 631 12.11 43.33 -24.86
N LEU A 632 12.97 42.79 -25.74
CA LEU A 632 14.37 42.53 -25.45
C LEU A 632 15.17 43.83 -25.28
N GLU A 633 14.87 44.86 -26.07
CA GLU A 633 15.48 46.19 -25.93
C GLU A 633 15.09 46.85 -24.60
N VAL A 634 13.80 46.81 -24.25
CA VAL A 634 13.27 47.29 -22.97
C VAL A 634 13.93 46.57 -21.80
N PHE A 635 14.05 45.25 -21.85
CA PHE A 635 14.74 44.49 -20.81
C PHE A 635 16.24 44.85 -20.72
N ARG A 636 16.91 45.07 -21.85
CA ARG A 636 18.34 45.45 -21.90
C ARG A 636 18.58 46.82 -21.25
N GLU A 637 17.83 47.84 -21.68
CA GLU A 637 18.06 49.24 -21.34
C GLU A 637 17.29 49.71 -20.10
N LEU A 638 16.29 48.95 -19.65
CA LEU A 638 15.33 49.35 -18.61
C LEU A 638 14.60 50.65 -18.95
N ASP A 639 14.29 50.84 -20.24
CA ASP A 639 13.63 52.04 -20.78
C ASP A 639 12.11 51.99 -20.57
N MET A 640 11.62 52.83 -19.66
CA MET A 640 10.20 52.89 -19.29
C MET A 640 9.30 53.52 -20.35
N GLU A 641 9.83 54.45 -21.13
CA GLU A 641 9.08 55.06 -22.22
C GLU A 641 8.80 54.02 -23.32
N LYS A 642 9.81 53.23 -23.68
CA LYS A 642 9.66 52.09 -24.59
C LYS A 642 8.73 51.01 -24.01
N ALA A 643 8.77 50.77 -22.70
CA ALA A 643 7.85 49.83 -22.05
C ALA A 643 6.38 50.30 -22.13
N ALA A 644 6.13 51.60 -21.94
CA ALA A 644 4.81 52.21 -22.09
C ALA A 644 4.32 52.19 -23.55
N GLU A 645 5.20 52.52 -24.50
CA GLU A 645 4.93 52.42 -25.93
C GLU A 645 4.54 50.99 -26.31
N MET A 646 5.27 50.01 -25.78
CA MET A 646 5.01 48.59 -26.03
C MET A 646 3.60 48.17 -25.58
N LYS A 647 3.13 48.65 -24.41
CA LYS A 647 1.76 48.42 -23.91
C LYS A 647 0.70 49.04 -24.84
N LYS A 648 0.96 50.22 -25.39
CA LYS A 648 0.08 50.86 -26.39
C LYS A 648 0.03 50.05 -27.68
N LYS A 649 1.20 49.65 -28.21
CA LYS A 649 1.35 48.83 -29.42
C LYS A 649 0.67 47.47 -29.28
N TYR A 650 0.71 46.85 -28.10
CA TYR A 650 -0.02 45.61 -27.85
C TYR A 650 -1.54 45.76 -28.05
N LYS A 651 -2.14 46.89 -27.62
CA LYS A 651 -3.57 47.16 -27.86
C LYS A 651 -3.86 47.29 -29.36
N GLU A 652 -3.02 48.04 -30.08
CA GLU A 652 -3.12 48.19 -31.54
C GLU A 652 -3.05 46.81 -32.23
N TYR A 653 -2.07 45.97 -31.88
CA TYR A 653 -1.90 44.64 -32.47
C TYR A 653 -3.01 43.67 -32.09
N ARG A 654 -3.60 43.80 -30.89
CA ARG A 654 -4.75 42.99 -30.50
C ARG A 654 -5.99 43.34 -31.33
N MET A 655 -6.22 44.63 -31.59
CA MET A 655 -7.32 45.08 -32.45
C MET A 655 -7.10 44.64 -33.91
N MET A 656 -5.88 44.77 -34.40
CA MET A 656 -5.50 44.29 -35.74
C MET A 656 -5.78 42.79 -35.91
N SER A 657 -5.40 41.95 -34.95
CA SER A 657 -5.70 40.52 -34.99
C SER A 657 -7.20 40.20 -34.95
N PHE A 658 -7.99 41.01 -34.23
CA PHE A 658 -9.43 40.85 -34.20
C PHE A 658 -10.05 41.18 -35.56
N GLU A 659 -9.61 42.27 -36.18
CA GLU A 659 -10.09 42.69 -37.50
C GLU A 659 -9.72 41.67 -38.60
N MET A 660 -8.49 41.15 -38.60
CA MET A 660 -8.08 40.08 -39.50
C MET A 660 -8.93 38.81 -39.34
N ALA A 661 -9.27 38.43 -38.10
CA ALA A 661 -10.16 37.29 -37.84
C ALA A 661 -11.59 37.55 -38.35
N ARG A 662 -12.08 38.80 -38.27
CA ARG A 662 -13.38 39.21 -38.82
C ARG A 662 -13.39 39.07 -40.35
N LEU A 663 -12.37 39.61 -41.03
CA LEU A 663 -12.21 39.49 -42.48
C LEU A 663 -12.08 38.03 -42.93
N HIS A 664 -11.37 37.20 -42.17
CA HIS A 664 -11.29 35.75 -42.43
C HIS A 664 -12.64 35.06 -42.33
N TYR A 665 -13.46 35.41 -41.35
CA TYR A 665 -14.82 34.87 -41.21
C TYR A 665 -15.74 35.30 -42.35
N GLU A 666 -15.65 36.55 -42.82
CA GLU A 666 -16.39 37.03 -44.00
C GLU A 666 -16.02 36.24 -45.25
N ARG A 667 -14.73 35.94 -45.46
CA ARG A 667 -14.27 35.10 -46.58
C ARG A 667 -14.78 33.65 -46.48
N MET A 668 -14.90 33.11 -45.26
CA MET A 668 -15.51 31.79 -45.06
C MET A 668 -16.99 31.77 -45.43
N GLN A 669 -17.74 32.84 -45.16
CA GLN A 669 -19.15 32.95 -45.54
C GLN A 669 -19.36 33.04 -47.05
N GLN A 670 -18.35 33.54 -47.78
CA GLN A 670 -18.34 33.60 -49.24
C GLN A 670 -17.91 32.27 -49.90
N GLU A 671 -17.75 31.20 -49.12
CA GLU A 671 -17.38 29.85 -49.57
C GLU A 671 -16.10 29.79 -50.42
N ALA A 672 -15.14 30.69 -50.18
CA ALA A 672 -13.83 30.63 -50.85
C ALA A 672 -13.09 29.32 -50.48
N GLU A 673 -12.90 28.44 -51.46
CA GLU A 673 -12.39 27.07 -51.26
C GLU A 673 -11.05 27.03 -50.50
N ASP A 674 -10.06 27.81 -50.94
CA ASP A 674 -8.75 27.93 -50.27
C ASP A 674 -8.86 28.41 -48.82
N THR A 675 -9.80 29.31 -48.54
CA THR A 675 -10.05 29.84 -47.19
C THR A 675 -10.65 28.76 -46.29
N LEU A 676 -11.63 27.98 -46.78
CA LEU A 676 -12.25 26.91 -46.02
C LEU A 676 -11.24 25.82 -45.65
N MET A 677 -10.41 25.42 -46.62
CA MET A 677 -9.42 24.35 -46.44
C MET A 677 -8.27 24.74 -45.49
N SER A 678 -7.88 26.02 -45.47
CA SER A 678 -6.79 26.54 -44.63
C SER A 678 -7.24 27.15 -43.30
N SER A 679 -8.56 27.34 -43.10
CA SER A 679 -9.11 28.15 -42.01
C SER A 679 -8.62 27.75 -40.62
N LYS A 680 -8.64 26.45 -40.31
CA LYS A 680 -8.20 25.94 -39.01
C LYS A 680 -6.76 26.35 -38.70
N THR A 681 -5.84 26.13 -39.65
CA THR A 681 -4.42 26.46 -39.49
C THR A 681 -4.23 27.97 -39.41
N HIS A 682 -4.96 28.75 -40.21
CA HIS A 682 -4.88 30.21 -40.21
C HIS A 682 -5.24 30.79 -38.83
N LEU A 683 -6.39 30.40 -38.27
CA LEU A 683 -6.84 30.87 -36.95
C LEU A 683 -5.90 30.44 -35.82
N GLU A 684 -5.35 29.23 -35.90
CA GLU A 684 -4.38 28.73 -34.92
C GLU A 684 -3.06 29.51 -34.96
N LEU A 685 -2.55 29.86 -36.15
CA LEU A 685 -1.36 30.71 -36.29
C LEU A 685 -1.60 32.13 -35.78
N MET A 686 -2.76 32.71 -36.08
CA MET A 686 -3.14 34.02 -35.53
C MET A 686 -3.19 33.99 -34.00
N ALA A 687 -3.77 32.94 -33.41
CA ALA A 687 -3.80 32.76 -31.96
C ALA A 687 -2.39 32.60 -31.36
N MET A 688 -1.51 31.83 -32.01
CA MET A 688 -0.11 31.67 -31.62
C MET A 688 0.62 33.03 -31.61
N LEU A 689 0.56 33.78 -32.71
CA LEU A 689 1.20 35.10 -32.82
C LEU A 689 0.68 36.09 -31.77
N ARG A 690 -0.63 36.04 -31.47
CA ARG A 690 -1.26 36.85 -30.43
C ARG A 690 -0.74 36.49 -29.04
N ASN A 691 -0.58 35.20 -28.74
CA ASN A 691 -0.02 34.74 -27.46
C ASN A 691 1.43 35.19 -27.30
N ILE A 692 2.25 35.07 -28.36
CA ILE A 692 3.63 35.57 -28.37
C ILE A 692 3.67 37.08 -28.07
N ASN A 693 2.81 37.87 -28.73
CA ASN A 693 2.68 39.30 -28.46
C ASN A 693 2.34 39.61 -27.00
N SER A 694 1.46 38.81 -26.39
CA SER A 694 1.07 38.97 -25.00
C SER A 694 2.25 38.71 -24.06
N HIS A 695 2.95 37.58 -24.23
CA HIS A 695 4.10 37.22 -23.41
C HIS A 695 5.26 38.22 -23.58
N ALA A 696 5.55 38.63 -24.82
CA ALA A 696 6.53 39.69 -25.06
C ALA A 696 6.17 40.97 -24.29
N THR A 697 4.90 41.37 -24.30
CA THR A 697 4.44 42.57 -23.57
C THR A 697 4.51 42.41 -22.05
N ASN A 698 4.38 41.20 -21.52
CA ASN A 698 4.55 40.95 -20.08
C ASN A 698 5.97 41.25 -19.60
N ILE A 699 7.00 40.98 -20.42
CA ILE A 699 8.39 41.34 -20.13
C ILE A 699 8.55 42.85 -19.87
N ALA A 700 7.81 43.70 -20.60
CA ALA A 700 7.81 45.14 -20.36
C ALA A 700 6.90 45.55 -19.19
N ARG A 701 5.76 44.87 -18.98
CA ARG A 701 4.82 45.20 -17.89
C ARG A 701 5.43 45.04 -16.51
N ILE A 702 6.28 44.03 -16.32
CA ILE A 702 6.93 43.83 -15.02
C ILE A 702 7.86 44.99 -14.67
N LEU A 703 8.44 45.67 -15.65
CA LEU A 703 9.25 46.86 -15.41
C LEU A 703 8.38 48.05 -14.99
N LEU A 704 7.26 48.29 -15.70
CA LEU A 704 6.34 49.38 -15.37
C LEU A 704 5.70 49.24 -13.99
N GLN A 705 5.20 48.05 -13.64
CA GLN A 705 4.50 47.81 -12.37
C GLN A 705 5.38 48.06 -11.13
N TRP A 706 6.70 47.94 -11.28
CA TRP A 706 7.62 48.06 -10.16
C TRP A 706 8.24 49.45 -10.03
N HIS A 707 8.23 50.26 -11.09
CA HIS A 707 8.65 51.67 -11.01
C HIS A 707 7.57 52.56 -10.40
N ASP A 708 6.30 52.25 -10.63
CA ASP A 708 5.19 52.91 -9.92
C ASP A 708 5.16 52.59 -8.40
N HIS A 709 6.13 51.82 -7.87
CA HIS A 709 6.25 51.43 -6.46
C HIS A 709 7.60 51.85 -5.83
N THR A 710 8.40 52.70 -6.48
CA THR A 710 9.54 53.36 -5.80
C THR A 710 9.01 54.49 -4.90
N PRO A 711 9.34 54.51 -3.60
CA PRO A 711 8.89 55.55 -2.68
C PRO A 711 9.70 56.83 -2.91
N ASP A 712 9.20 57.72 -3.74
CA ASP A 712 9.57 59.15 -3.78
C ASP A 712 8.36 59.98 -4.25
N ASP A 713 7.20 59.71 -3.65
CA ASP A 713 6.04 60.62 -3.52
C ASP A 713 5.31 60.35 -2.18
#